data_AF-A0A7S2PD32-F1
#
_entry.id   AF-A0A7S2PD32-F1
#
_cell.length_a   1.000
_cell.length_b   1.000
_cell.length_c   1.000
_cell.angle_alpha   90.00
_cell.angle_beta   90.00
_cell.angle_gamma   90.00
#
_symmetry.space_group_name_H-M   'P 1'
#
loop_
_entity.id
_entity.type
_entity.pdbx_description
1 polymer ?
#
loop_
_entity_poly.entity_id
_entity_poly.type
_entity_poly.pdbx_seq_one_letter_code
_entity_poly.pdbx_strand_id
1 'polypeptide(L)'
;MQGLPPKVSDLIQQINKEALYEIKEHITLGLTQTAEYLQLPPWEEYRESLIEAAHVTYKAVLVDAQLIYVTFRPLFILLSWFMGHFARLMSFLLKDAAIRFQISVKRAIVFQSSLPRFWILVEASIIAACITAYLLRRLIKRRRYVERLRAWYDTKRRAAQRKYDAALDKVSRTSMTLAMCLPHILYGVGAFVAKWLLSDVFVYIASDVPLLECITVFGPTFHTVVAVQRYQHLCNVHRKLYANDPLVVEDDSPPCEDNERRGVDNYDPTMTKIQLKKEEKKSNAHLQKLLRYWIIYGLVISFGKLLIMLPLVCRLVSKIEDNMIRQLLLVMFVWLRYLPLPSSKQMGKTFGKHARLYSTNTIDIVYCNLVQPFLLPLANVTEGRKQTRGMIEFFLAQLETFLSVCVFMKALRAEGKEQIVHVVTEGLALLPACITLLMPSMFTAYGCVYVGGFVSTANSAKCDDAIVKNDKKAAFISDDDPKLLQLRMLRVRWLRYWCVYVNVLFLLARADSILAWIPLSTHATLILLVWLQLPAFGGAPLLYDILVTEMSGFGIIEPDESFDAEKTLTMRLLNRMSTSGFEKEKNDDVGHEVEIDDAESLHSSRSNKDGIPLEKRAVMESSEERETPTIMESAAITN
;
A
#
# COMPACT_ATOMS: atom_id res chain seq x y z
N MET A 1 -24.13 -1.16 -55.65
CA MET A 1 -25.36 -1.92 -55.93
C MET A 1 -26.56 -1.29 -55.21
N GLN A 2 -26.94 -0.06 -55.55
CA GLN A 2 -28.14 0.59 -54.99
C GLN A 2 -28.90 1.15 -56.18
N GLY A 3 -29.99 0.48 -56.55
CA GLY A 3 -30.77 0.77 -57.77
C GLY A 3 -31.25 -0.45 -58.55
N LEU A 4 -30.98 -1.68 -58.08
CA LEU A 4 -31.57 -2.88 -58.66
C LEU A 4 -32.91 -3.20 -57.97
N PRO A 5 -33.96 -3.59 -58.72
CA PRO A 5 -35.24 -3.96 -58.16
C PRO A 5 -35.09 -5.18 -57.22
N PRO A 6 -35.90 -5.28 -56.13
CA PRO A 6 -35.71 -6.26 -55.05
C PRO A 6 -35.60 -7.72 -55.54
N LYS A 7 -36.28 -8.06 -56.63
CA LYS A 7 -36.19 -9.39 -57.25
C LYS A 7 -34.78 -9.77 -57.75
N VAL A 8 -33.93 -8.81 -58.08
CA VAL A 8 -32.56 -9.08 -58.55
C VAL A 8 -31.59 -9.26 -57.37
N SER A 9 -31.86 -8.61 -56.23
CA SER A 9 -31.09 -8.83 -54.99
C SER A 9 -31.28 -10.25 -54.46
N ASP A 10 -32.52 -10.74 -54.49
CA ASP A 10 -32.85 -12.10 -54.06
C ASP A 10 -32.23 -13.15 -55.00
N LEU A 11 -32.24 -12.88 -56.31
CA LEU A 11 -31.58 -13.74 -57.30
C LEU A 11 -30.06 -13.80 -57.07
N ILE A 12 -29.41 -12.67 -56.77
CA ILE A 12 -27.97 -12.61 -56.49
C ILE A 12 -27.62 -13.33 -55.19
N GLN A 13 -28.46 -13.24 -54.15
CA GLN A 13 -28.27 -14.03 -52.92
C GLN A 13 -28.45 -15.53 -53.14
N GLN A 14 -29.40 -15.91 -53.99
CA GLN A 14 -29.66 -17.31 -54.30
C GLN A 14 -28.52 -17.91 -55.15
N ILE A 15 -28.05 -17.18 -56.16
CA ILE A 15 -26.86 -17.55 -56.96
C ILE A 15 -25.62 -17.63 -56.07
N ASN A 16 -25.43 -16.70 -55.12
CA ASN A 16 -24.31 -16.76 -54.19
C ASN A 16 -24.38 -17.98 -53.24
N LYS A 17 -25.58 -18.42 -52.82
CA LYS A 17 -25.74 -19.63 -51.99
C LYS A 17 -25.44 -20.90 -52.76
N GLU A 18 -25.93 -21.00 -54.00
CA GLU A 18 -25.64 -22.14 -54.87
C GLU A 18 -24.15 -22.20 -55.23
N ALA A 19 -23.55 -21.06 -55.60
CA ALA A 19 -22.10 -20.96 -55.83
C ALA A 19 -21.27 -21.30 -54.58
N LEU A 20 -21.70 -20.89 -53.38
CA LEU A 20 -21.04 -21.29 -52.13
C LEU A 20 -21.16 -22.79 -51.86
N TYR A 21 -22.27 -23.41 -52.24
CA TYR A 21 -22.48 -24.84 -52.09
C TYR A 21 -21.58 -25.62 -53.04
N GLU A 22 -21.51 -25.21 -54.31
CA GLU A 22 -20.59 -25.79 -55.31
C GLU A 22 -19.13 -25.59 -54.94
N ILE A 23 -18.75 -24.41 -54.44
CA ILE A 23 -17.39 -24.14 -53.96
C ILE A 23 -17.07 -25.02 -52.74
N LYS A 24 -18.00 -25.16 -51.80
CA LYS A 24 -17.82 -26.03 -50.63
C LYS A 24 -17.64 -27.48 -51.06
N GLU A 25 -18.47 -27.95 -52.01
CA GLU A 25 -18.40 -29.29 -52.57
C GLU A 25 -17.07 -29.53 -53.28
N HIS A 26 -16.63 -28.62 -54.15
CA HIS A 26 -15.33 -28.68 -54.82
C HIS A 26 -14.15 -28.63 -53.86
N ILE A 27 -14.23 -27.84 -52.78
CA ILE A 27 -13.20 -27.81 -51.74
C ILE A 27 -13.17 -29.13 -50.98
N THR A 28 -14.32 -29.69 -50.60
CA THR A 28 -14.36 -31.02 -49.96
C THR A 28 -13.82 -32.10 -50.88
N LEU A 29 -14.14 -32.05 -52.17
CA LEU A 29 -13.69 -33.03 -53.15
C LEU A 29 -12.18 -32.92 -53.41
N GLY A 30 -11.67 -31.68 -53.50
CA GLY A 30 -10.24 -31.39 -53.61
C GLY A 30 -9.47 -31.78 -52.35
N LEU A 31 -10.03 -31.57 -51.16
CA LEU A 31 -9.46 -32.00 -49.88
C LEU A 31 -9.45 -33.53 -49.76
N THR A 32 -10.49 -34.23 -50.22
CA THR A 32 -10.49 -35.70 -50.23
C THR A 32 -9.47 -36.26 -51.21
N GLN A 33 -9.34 -35.68 -52.40
CA GLN A 33 -8.35 -36.11 -53.40
C GLN A 33 -6.91 -35.84 -52.96
N THR A 34 -6.66 -34.68 -52.33
CA THR A 34 -5.33 -34.38 -51.78
C THR A 34 -5.00 -35.23 -50.57
N ALA A 35 -5.98 -35.55 -49.71
CA ALA A 35 -5.79 -36.49 -48.61
C ALA A 35 -5.45 -37.91 -49.11
N GLU A 36 -6.12 -38.37 -50.18
CA GLU A 36 -5.85 -39.65 -50.81
C GLU A 36 -4.46 -39.69 -51.46
N TYR A 37 -4.06 -38.61 -52.15
CA TYR A 37 -2.72 -38.49 -52.76
C TYR A 37 -1.60 -38.45 -51.72
N LEU A 38 -1.85 -37.82 -50.57
CA LEU A 38 -0.91 -37.74 -49.45
C LEU A 38 -0.92 -38.98 -48.54
N GLN A 39 -1.76 -39.98 -48.83
CA GLN A 39 -1.99 -41.17 -47.99
C GLN A 39 -2.30 -40.80 -46.53
N LEU A 40 -3.03 -39.69 -46.33
CA LEU A 40 -3.43 -39.28 -44.99
C LEU A 40 -4.56 -40.21 -44.50
N PRO A 41 -4.50 -40.69 -43.24
CA PRO A 41 -5.59 -41.47 -42.69
C PRO A 41 -6.91 -40.70 -42.71
N PRO A 42 -8.06 -41.37 -42.78
CA PRO A 42 -9.36 -40.73 -42.83
C PRO A 42 -9.55 -39.81 -41.61
N TRP A 43 -10.29 -38.72 -41.78
CA TRP A 43 -10.53 -37.73 -40.72
C TRP A 43 -11.08 -38.34 -39.42
N GLU A 44 -11.81 -39.45 -39.54
CA GLU A 44 -12.33 -40.22 -38.42
C GLU A 44 -11.20 -40.78 -37.53
N GLU A 45 -10.12 -41.29 -38.13
CA GLU A 45 -8.96 -41.82 -37.42
C GLU A 45 -8.16 -40.70 -36.74
N TYR A 46 -8.06 -39.52 -37.38
CA TYR A 46 -7.51 -38.32 -36.74
C TYR A 46 -8.35 -37.85 -35.55
N ARG A 47 -9.67 -37.85 -35.69
CA ARG A 47 -10.61 -37.46 -34.62
C ARG A 47 -10.53 -38.42 -33.45
N GLU A 48 -10.49 -39.73 -33.70
CA GLU A 48 -10.31 -40.74 -32.66
C GLU A 48 -8.95 -40.60 -31.96
N SER A 49 -7.86 -40.42 -32.73
CA SER A 49 -6.53 -40.17 -32.19
C SER A 49 -6.46 -38.90 -31.34
N LEU A 50 -7.16 -37.83 -31.73
CA LEU A 50 -7.25 -36.58 -30.96
C LEU A 50 -8.04 -36.77 -29.65
N ILE A 51 -9.15 -37.50 -29.69
CA ILE A 51 -9.94 -37.83 -28.50
C ILE A 51 -9.11 -38.70 -27.54
N GLU A 52 -8.39 -39.68 -28.06
CA GLU A 52 -7.51 -40.54 -27.28
C GLU A 52 -6.34 -39.75 -26.69
N ALA A 53 -5.67 -38.90 -27.47
CA ALA A 53 -4.61 -38.02 -26.99
C ALA A 53 -5.10 -37.04 -25.91
N ALA A 54 -6.29 -36.47 -26.08
CA ALA A 54 -6.90 -35.60 -25.07
C ALA A 54 -7.21 -36.37 -23.79
N HIS A 55 -7.70 -37.60 -23.89
CA HIS A 55 -7.97 -38.47 -22.75
C HIS A 55 -6.68 -38.89 -22.01
N VAL A 56 -5.63 -39.23 -22.75
CA VAL A 56 -4.31 -39.55 -22.20
C VAL A 56 -3.71 -38.33 -21.49
N THR A 57 -3.81 -37.15 -22.10
CA THR A 57 -3.34 -35.89 -21.49
C THR A 57 -4.11 -35.56 -20.22
N TYR A 58 -5.43 -35.72 -20.23
CA TYR A 58 -6.27 -35.55 -19.04
C TYR A 58 -5.87 -36.51 -17.91
N LYS A 59 -5.64 -37.79 -18.24
CA LYS A 59 -5.14 -38.78 -17.27
C LYS A 59 -3.76 -38.42 -16.74
N ALA A 60 -2.84 -37.96 -17.59
CA ALA A 60 -1.51 -37.52 -17.17
C ALA A 60 -1.57 -36.34 -16.19
N VAL A 61 -2.37 -35.31 -16.50
CA VAL A 61 -2.59 -34.16 -15.60
C VAL A 61 -3.20 -34.60 -14.27
N LEU A 62 -4.16 -35.54 -14.30
CA LEU A 62 -4.78 -36.07 -13.10
C LEU A 62 -3.77 -36.86 -12.23
N VAL A 63 -2.88 -37.64 -12.87
CA VAL A 63 -1.80 -38.36 -12.20
C VAL A 63 -0.77 -37.39 -11.62
N ASP A 64 -0.39 -36.33 -12.33
CA ASP A 64 0.52 -35.30 -11.82
C ASP A 64 -0.09 -34.53 -10.64
N ALA A 65 -1.37 -34.19 -10.71
CA ALA A 65 -2.10 -33.57 -9.61
C ALA A 65 -2.15 -34.50 -8.38
N GLN A 66 -2.37 -35.80 -8.59
CA GLN A 66 -2.30 -36.80 -7.52
C GLN A 66 -0.88 -36.95 -6.97
N LEU A 67 0.15 -36.92 -7.82
CA LEU A 67 1.54 -37.00 -7.39
C LEU A 67 1.93 -35.78 -6.55
N ILE A 68 1.55 -34.57 -6.97
CA ILE A 68 1.71 -33.33 -6.20
C ILE A 68 0.98 -33.47 -4.86
N TYR A 69 -0.28 -33.91 -4.87
CA TYR A 69 -1.05 -34.12 -3.65
C TYR A 69 -0.35 -35.12 -2.71
N VAL A 70 0.08 -36.28 -3.20
CA VAL A 70 0.79 -37.31 -2.42
C VAL A 70 2.13 -36.78 -1.90
N THR A 71 2.87 -36.02 -2.70
CA THR A 71 4.18 -35.45 -2.34
C THR A 71 4.05 -34.38 -1.24
N PHE A 72 3.02 -33.53 -1.32
CA PHE A 72 2.79 -32.48 -0.33
C PHE A 72 1.91 -32.91 0.84
N ARG A 73 1.22 -34.05 0.77
CA ARG A 73 0.36 -34.56 1.85
C ARG A 73 1.09 -34.71 3.19
N PRO A 74 2.30 -35.28 3.28
CA PRO A 74 3.07 -35.30 4.53
C PRO A 74 3.35 -33.90 5.07
N LEU A 75 3.63 -32.93 4.19
CA LEU A 75 3.89 -31.55 4.56
C LEU A 75 2.62 -30.85 5.06
N PHE A 76 1.47 -31.07 4.43
CA PHE A 76 0.18 -30.55 4.92
C PHE A 76 -0.24 -31.20 6.24
N ILE A 77 0.02 -32.49 6.44
CA ILE A 77 -0.23 -33.17 7.72
C ILE A 77 0.67 -32.57 8.81
N LEU A 78 1.97 -32.39 8.53
CA LEU A 78 2.91 -31.72 9.44
C LEU A 78 2.50 -30.29 9.74
N LEU A 79 2.11 -29.52 8.73
CA LEU A 79 1.68 -28.14 8.88
C LEU A 79 0.37 -28.05 9.67
N SER A 80 -0.61 -28.89 9.38
CA SER A 80 -1.87 -28.96 10.13
C SER A 80 -1.64 -29.36 11.58
N TRP A 81 -0.79 -30.35 11.83
CA TRP A 81 -0.38 -30.77 13.16
C TRP A 81 0.33 -29.64 13.91
N PHE A 82 1.29 -28.96 13.26
CA PHE A 82 2.01 -27.82 13.80
C PHE A 82 1.07 -26.65 14.10
N MET A 83 0.17 -26.29 13.17
CA MET A 83 -0.81 -25.22 13.35
C MET A 83 -1.82 -25.55 14.45
N GLY A 84 -2.21 -26.82 14.60
CA GLY A 84 -3.07 -27.26 15.70
C GLY A 84 -2.40 -27.19 17.07
N HIS A 85 -1.10 -27.47 17.15
CA HIS A 85 -0.30 -27.27 18.37
C HIS A 85 -0.02 -25.79 18.63
N PHE A 86 0.31 -25.03 17.59
CA PHE A 86 0.52 -23.60 17.67
C PHE A 86 -0.75 -22.87 18.11
N ALA A 87 -1.92 -23.22 17.57
CA ALA A 87 -3.20 -22.65 17.99
C ALA A 87 -3.52 -23.00 19.46
N ARG A 88 -3.22 -24.23 19.91
CA ARG A 88 -3.35 -24.62 21.32
C ARG A 88 -2.37 -23.85 22.22
N LEU A 89 -1.12 -23.70 21.79
CA LEU A 89 -0.10 -22.91 22.48
C LEU A 89 -0.53 -21.44 22.56
N MET A 90 -1.00 -20.85 21.45
CA MET A 90 -1.49 -19.48 21.42
C MET A 90 -2.74 -19.30 22.26
N SER A 91 -3.68 -20.25 22.26
CA SER A 91 -4.84 -20.22 23.15
C SER A 91 -4.41 -20.30 24.62
N PHE A 92 -3.43 -21.14 24.94
CA PHE A 92 -2.86 -21.23 26.28
C PHE A 92 -2.15 -19.93 26.68
N LEU A 93 -1.32 -19.37 25.81
CA LEU A 93 -0.65 -18.08 26.04
C LEU A 93 -1.65 -16.93 26.17
N LEU A 94 -2.73 -16.92 25.37
CA LEU A 94 -3.80 -15.93 25.49
C LEU A 94 -4.58 -16.08 26.79
N LYS A 95 -4.85 -17.32 27.24
CA LYS A 95 -5.49 -17.59 28.53
C LYS A 95 -4.59 -17.19 29.69
N ASP A 96 -3.30 -17.56 29.65
CA ASP A 96 -2.31 -17.16 30.66
C ASP A 96 -2.14 -15.63 30.68
N ALA A 97 -2.05 -15.00 29.51
CA ALA A 97 -2.00 -13.54 29.39
C ALA A 97 -3.27 -12.89 29.94
N ALA A 98 -4.46 -13.44 29.67
CA ALA A 98 -5.73 -12.95 30.21
C ALA A 98 -5.80 -13.11 31.74
N ILE A 99 -5.35 -14.24 32.28
CA ILE A 99 -5.27 -14.47 33.73
C ILE A 99 -4.27 -13.50 34.37
N ARG A 100 -3.08 -13.37 33.80
CA ARG A 100 -2.07 -12.39 34.27
C ARG A 100 -2.58 -10.97 34.16
N PHE A 101 -3.32 -10.64 33.10
CA PHE A 101 -3.96 -9.34 32.93
C PHE A 101 -5.01 -9.11 34.01
N GLN A 102 -5.91 -10.07 34.26
CA GLN A 102 -6.89 -9.98 35.34
C GLN A 102 -6.23 -9.86 36.72
N ILE A 103 -5.17 -10.63 36.99
CA ILE A 103 -4.38 -10.51 38.22
C ILE A 103 -3.73 -9.13 38.29
N SER A 104 -3.19 -8.62 37.19
CA SER A 104 -2.59 -7.29 37.12
C SER A 104 -3.62 -6.19 37.33
N VAL A 105 -4.84 -6.34 36.80
CA VAL A 105 -5.96 -5.42 37.02
C VAL A 105 -6.43 -5.48 38.47
N LYS A 106 -6.64 -6.67 39.06
CA LYS A 106 -6.98 -6.81 40.48
C LYS A 106 -5.89 -6.22 41.37
N ARG A 107 -4.62 -6.50 41.06
CA ARG A 107 -3.47 -5.89 41.76
C ARG A 107 -3.44 -4.39 41.56
N ALA A 108 -3.76 -3.87 40.37
CA ALA A 108 -3.85 -2.44 40.12
C ALA A 108 -4.98 -1.81 40.93
N ILE A 109 -6.16 -2.42 41.00
CA ILE A 109 -7.30 -1.95 41.80
C ILE A 109 -6.94 -1.96 43.29
N VAL A 110 -6.36 -3.05 43.80
CA VAL A 110 -5.93 -3.15 45.21
C VAL A 110 -4.78 -2.19 45.51
N PHE A 111 -3.84 -2.03 44.57
CA PHE A 111 -2.77 -1.04 44.67
C PHE A 111 -3.37 0.37 44.73
N GLN A 112 -4.31 0.68 43.85
CA GLN A 112 -4.93 2.00 43.75
C GLN A 112 -5.84 2.31 44.96
N SER A 113 -6.47 1.30 45.55
CA SER A 113 -7.22 1.46 46.81
C SER A 113 -6.32 1.53 48.05
N SER A 114 -5.11 0.97 47.98
CA SER A 114 -4.11 1.06 49.06
C SER A 114 -3.17 2.26 48.91
N LEU A 115 -3.26 3.03 47.82
CA LEU A 115 -2.45 4.22 47.61
C LEU A 115 -2.73 5.26 48.71
N PRO A 116 -1.67 5.81 49.35
CA PRO A 116 -1.80 6.98 50.20
C PRO A 116 -2.53 8.11 49.49
N ARG A 117 -3.33 8.90 50.22
CA ARG A 117 -4.09 10.06 49.69
C ARG A 117 -3.26 10.99 48.80
N PHE A 118 -1.95 11.08 49.07
CA PHE A 118 -0.99 11.82 48.24
C PHE A 118 -0.97 11.35 46.77
N TRP A 119 -0.91 10.05 46.50
CA TRP A 119 -0.85 9.52 45.13
C TRP A 119 -2.19 9.65 44.40
N ILE A 120 -3.30 9.54 45.12
CA ILE A 120 -4.63 9.82 44.57
C ILE A 120 -4.71 11.29 44.11
N LEU A 121 -4.14 12.23 44.87
CA LEU A 121 -4.04 13.63 44.46
C LEU A 121 -3.14 13.79 43.22
N VAL A 122 -2.04 13.04 43.12
CA VAL A 122 -1.18 13.04 41.92
C VAL A 122 -1.95 12.54 40.70
N GLU A 123 -2.66 11.42 40.78
CA GLU A 123 -3.49 10.91 39.67
C GLU A 123 -4.60 11.89 39.28
N ALA A 124 -5.32 12.44 40.26
CA ALA A 124 -6.33 13.47 40.02
C ALA A 124 -5.71 14.72 39.34
N SER A 125 -4.49 15.10 39.73
CA SER A 125 -3.77 16.20 39.08
C SER A 125 -3.38 15.88 37.63
N ILE A 126 -3.03 14.63 37.32
CA ILE A 126 -2.76 14.18 35.94
C ILE A 126 -4.05 14.21 35.11
N ILE A 127 -5.17 13.71 35.64
CA ILE A 127 -6.47 13.77 34.95
C ILE A 127 -6.89 15.23 34.71
N ALA A 128 -6.77 16.09 35.73
CA ALA A 128 -7.04 17.51 35.59
C ALA A 128 -6.12 18.19 34.57
N ALA A 129 -4.84 17.81 34.51
CA ALA A 129 -3.88 18.29 33.51
C ALA A 129 -4.28 17.83 32.09
N CYS A 130 -4.73 16.58 31.92
CA CYS A 130 -5.24 16.06 30.64
C CYS A 130 -6.50 16.80 30.18
N ILE A 131 -7.47 17.03 31.07
CA ILE A 131 -8.67 17.83 30.79
C ILE A 131 -8.28 19.27 30.43
N THR A 132 -7.35 19.87 31.17
CA THR A 132 -6.84 21.21 30.91
C THR A 132 -6.15 21.28 29.56
N ALA A 133 -5.32 20.29 29.21
CA ALA A 133 -4.67 20.19 27.90
C ALA A 133 -5.69 20.01 26.76
N TYR A 134 -6.75 19.24 26.97
CA TYR A 134 -7.86 19.10 26.01
C TYR A 134 -8.61 20.42 25.81
N LEU A 135 -8.97 21.11 26.89
CA LEU A 135 -9.61 22.43 26.85
C LEU A 135 -8.68 23.47 26.21
N LEU A 136 -7.38 23.43 26.51
CA LEU A 136 -6.37 24.29 25.91
C LEU A 136 -6.25 24.01 24.40
N ARG A 137 -6.20 22.74 23.96
CA ARG A 137 -6.24 22.37 22.54
C ARG A 137 -7.49 22.92 21.86
N ARG A 138 -8.66 22.78 22.49
CA ARG A 138 -9.94 23.32 22.00
C ARG A 138 -9.91 24.85 21.89
N LEU A 139 -9.36 25.54 22.88
CA LEU A 139 -9.18 27.01 22.86
C LEU A 139 -8.19 27.44 21.78
N ILE A 140 -7.07 26.73 21.63
CA ILE A 140 -6.06 26.94 20.59
C ILE A 140 -6.69 26.83 19.19
N LYS A 141 -7.51 25.81 18.97
CA LYS A 141 -8.26 25.59 17.72
C LYS A 141 -9.29 26.70 17.50
N ARG A 142 -10.13 27.02 18.50
CA ARG A 142 -11.19 28.04 18.40
C ARG A 142 -10.64 29.44 18.10
N ARG A 143 -9.50 29.80 18.69
CA ARG A 143 -8.88 31.12 18.53
C ARG A 143 -7.89 31.20 17.37
N ARG A 144 -7.78 30.15 16.54
CA ARG A 144 -6.86 30.07 15.39
C ARG A 144 -5.42 30.48 15.77
N TYR A 145 -4.97 30.16 16.99
CA TYR A 145 -3.64 30.56 17.47
C TYR A 145 -2.54 29.88 16.63
N VAL A 146 -2.76 28.61 16.26
CA VAL A 146 -1.83 27.87 15.39
C VAL A 146 -1.72 28.52 14.01
N GLU A 147 -2.82 28.97 13.43
CA GLU A 147 -2.81 29.65 12.12
C GLU A 147 -2.06 30.98 12.20
N ARG A 148 -2.28 31.78 13.26
CA ARG A 148 -1.54 33.03 13.49
C ARG A 148 -0.06 32.78 13.75
N LEU A 149 0.29 31.79 14.56
CA LEU A 149 1.67 31.42 14.84
C LEU A 149 2.37 30.91 13.58
N ARG A 150 1.68 30.09 12.78
CA ARG A 150 2.16 29.62 11.47
C ARG A 150 2.35 30.78 10.49
N ALA A 151 1.39 31.70 10.39
CA ALA A 151 1.51 32.89 9.53
C ALA A 151 2.65 33.82 9.97
N TRP A 152 2.83 34.01 11.28
CA TRP A 152 3.94 34.75 11.85
C TRP A 152 5.28 34.07 11.56
N TYR A 153 5.36 32.76 11.81
CA TYR A 153 6.54 31.95 11.52
C TYR A 153 6.89 31.99 10.04
N ASP A 154 5.92 31.81 9.15
CA ASP A 154 6.11 31.88 7.70
C ASP A 154 6.56 33.27 7.26
N THR A 155 6.11 34.33 7.92
CA THR A 155 6.56 35.69 7.65
C THR A 155 8.01 35.90 8.09
N LYS A 156 8.37 35.45 9.30
CA LYS A 156 9.75 35.51 9.81
C LYS A 156 10.69 34.63 9.01
N ARG A 157 10.27 33.41 8.68
CA ARG A 157 10.99 32.46 7.81
C ARG A 157 11.22 33.06 6.44
N ARG A 158 10.19 33.65 5.80
CA ARG A 158 10.35 34.34 4.50
C ARG A 158 11.31 35.52 4.59
N ALA A 159 11.28 36.30 5.68
CA ALA A 159 12.22 37.40 5.88
C ALA A 159 13.66 36.90 6.05
N ALA A 160 13.88 35.85 6.86
CA ALA A 160 15.18 35.21 7.03
C ALA A 160 15.68 34.60 5.71
N GLN A 161 14.81 33.92 4.97
CA GLN A 161 15.11 33.34 3.66
C GLN A 161 15.55 34.42 2.67
N ARG A 162 14.87 35.57 2.59
CA ARG A 162 15.29 36.67 1.71
C ARG A 162 16.67 37.20 2.06
N LYS A 163 16.99 37.34 3.35
CA LYS A 163 18.33 37.78 3.80
C LYS A 163 19.39 36.74 3.42
N TYR A 164 19.06 35.46 3.61
CA TYR A 164 19.91 34.34 3.23
C TYR A 164 20.14 34.29 1.71
N ASP A 165 19.08 34.37 0.90
CA ASP A 165 19.17 34.37 -0.55
C ASP A 165 20.00 35.57 -1.05
N ALA A 166 19.83 36.75 -0.45
CA ALA A 166 20.64 37.92 -0.79
C ALA A 166 22.13 37.75 -0.43
N ALA A 167 22.44 37.03 0.65
CA ALA A 167 23.82 36.67 0.99
C ALA A 167 24.37 35.63 0.00
N LEU A 168 23.58 34.61 -0.34
CA LEU A 168 23.93 33.59 -1.31
C LEU A 168 24.18 34.18 -2.71
N ASP A 169 23.37 35.15 -3.13
CA ASP A 169 23.53 35.88 -4.39
C ASP A 169 24.82 36.73 -4.43
N LYS A 170 25.31 37.20 -3.28
CA LYS A 170 26.63 37.86 -3.20
C LYS A 170 27.75 36.84 -3.33
N VAL A 171 27.64 35.70 -2.66
CA VAL A 171 28.64 34.63 -2.71
C VAL A 171 28.70 34.00 -4.11
N SER A 172 27.55 33.79 -4.77
CA SER A 172 27.50 33.18 -6.10
C SER A 172 28.21 34.01 -7.17
N ARG A 173 28.25 35.34 -7.01
CA ARG A 173 29.03 36.24 -7.88
C ARG A 173 30.54 36.03 -7.75
N THR A 174 31.02 35.57 -6.59
CA THR A 174 32.44 35.30 -6.35
C THR A 174 32.83 33.87 -6.72
N SER A 175 32.02 32.89 -6.31
CA SER A 175 32.24 31.48 -6.61
C SER A 175 30.93 30.71 -6.55
N MET A 176 30.57 30.12 -7.69
CA MET A 176 29.38 29.28 -7.81
C MET A 176 29.48 28.04 -6.91
N THR A 177 30.65 27.39 -6.88
CA THR A 177 30.90 26.22 -6.02
C THR A 177 30.75 26.56 -4.55
N LEU A 178 31.30 27.72 -4.13
CA LEU A 178 31.16 28.16 -2.75
C LEU A 178 29.71 28.43 -2.38
N ALA A 179 28.94 29.12 -3.25
CA ALA A 179 27.52 29.35 -3.01
C ALA A 179 26.71 28.06 -2.88
N MET A 180 27.09 27.00 -3.62
CA MET A 180 26.45 25.69 -3.51
C MET A 180 26.84 24.95 -2.22
N CYS A 181 28.10 25.01 -1.81
CA CYS A 181 28.57 24.37 -0.58
C CYS A 181 28.16 25.13 0.69
N LEU A 182 27.93 26.45 0.60
CA LEU A 182 27.66 27.33 1.73
C LEU A 182 26.50 26.86 2.64
N PRO A 183 25.30 26.48 2.13
CA PRO A 183 24.24 25.94 2.99
C PRO A 183 24.70 24.73 3.81
N HIS A 184 25.43 23.81 3.18
CA HIS A 184 25.88 22.58 3.80
C HIS A 184 26.99 22.84 4.82
N ILE A 185 27.93 23.75 4.51
CA ILE A 185 28.99 24.18 5.45
C ILE A 185 28.39 24.89 6.66
N LEU A 186 27.50 25.87 6.44
CA LEU A 186 26.83 26.60 7.52
C LEU A 186 26.03 25.65 8.42
N TYR A 187 25.35 24.66 7.83
CA TYR A 187 24.67 23.64 8.59
C TYR A 187 25.64 22.76 9.40
N GLY A 188 26.71 22.28 8.78
CA GLY A 188 27.72 21.46 9.46
C GLY A 188 28.37 22.19 10.63
N VAL A 189 28.77 23.44 10.43
CA VAL A 189 29.31 24.31 11.49
C VAL A 189 28.26 24.56 12.57
N GLY A 190 27.03 24.89 12.19
CA GLY A 190 25.94 25.12 13.15
C GLY A 190 25.61 23.89 13.98
N ALA A 191 25.55 22.71 13.38
CA ALA A 191 25.33 21.44 14.06
C ALA A 191 26.50 21.08 14.99
N PHE A 192 27.74 21.33 14.55
CA PHE A 192 28.94 21.12 15.36
C PHE A 192 28.95 22.05 16.59
N VAL A 193 28.68 23.35 16.39
CA VAL A 193 28.61 24.34 17.48
C VAL A 193 27.45 24.01 18.42
N ALA A 194 26.28 23.61 17.91
CA ALA A 194 25.14 23.21 18.74
C ALA A 194 25.47 21.97 19.58
N LYS A 195 26.11 20.95 18.98
CA LYS A 195 26.57 19.77 19.72
C LYS A 195 27.61 20.12 20.77
N TRP A 196 28.52 21.05 20.46
CA TRP A 196 29.57 21.49 21.39
C TRP A 196 29.01 22.30 22.57
N LEU A 197 28.08 23.22 22.32
CA LEU A 197 27.48 24.05 23.37
C LEU A 197 26.42 23.33 24.21
N LEU A 198 25.72 22.36 23.61
CA LEU A 198 24.56 21.69 24.20
C LEU A 198 24.70 20.17 24.13
N SER A 199 25.88 19.63 24.43
CA SER A 199 26.17 18.18 24.31
C SER A 199 25.13 17.33 25.03
N ASP A 200 24.82 17.68 26.27
CA ASP A 200 23.96 16.87 27.15
C ASP A 200 22.51 16.94 26.69
N VAL A 201 22.05 18.12 26.27
CA VAL A 201 20.72 18.30 25.68
C VAL A 201 20.63 17.56 24.35
N PHE A 202 21.68 17.54 23.54
CA PHE A 202 21.70 16.85 22.26
C PHE A 202 21.72 15.33 22.44
N VAL A 203 22.48 14.82 23.42
CA VAL A 203 22.44 13.41 23.85
C VAL A 203 21.02 13.08 24.30
N TYR A 204 20.46 13.81 25.26
CA TYR A 204 19.12 13.60 25.79
C TYR A 204 18.04 13.58 24.70
N ILE A 205 18.07 14.57 23.79
CA ILE A 205 17.13 14.66 22.67
C ILE A 205 17.29 13.49 21.69
N ALA A 206 18.51 13.01 21.46
CA ALA A 206 18.79 11.94 20.50
C ALA A 206 18.60 10.53 21.09
N SER A 207 18.86 10.34 22.39
CA SER A 207 18.83 9.03 23.06
C SER A 207 17.52 8.76 23.79
N ASP A 208 17.04 9.73 24.57
CA ASP A 208 16.04 9.48 25.61
C ASP A 208 14.65 9.97 25.18
N VAL A 209 14.60 11.04 24.39
CA VAL A 209 13.34 11.55 23.85
C VAL A 209 13.03 10.81 22.54
N PRO A 210 11.79 10.34 22.32
CA PRO A 210 11.36 9.78 21.02
C PRO A 210 11.31 10.85 19.90
N LEU A 211 12.00 11.99 20.06
CA LEU A 211 12.01 13.10 19.14
C LEU A 211 12.66 12.69 17.81
N LEU A 212 13.72 11.87 17.86
CA LEU A 212 14.34 11.35 16.65
C LEU A 212 13.32 10.57 15.81
N GLU A 213 12.57 9.65 16.41
CA GLU A 213 11.51 8.90 15.74
C GLU A 213 10.35 9.81 15.32
N CYS A 214 9.99 10.80 16.14
CA CYS A 214 8.98 11.80 15.75
C CYS A 214 9.40 12.58 14.50
N ILE A 215 10.67 12.98 14.39
CA ILE A 215 11.18 13.77 13.25
C ILE A 215 11.40 12.89 12.02
N THR A 216 11.90 11.67 12.21
CA THR A 216 12.35 10.80 11.11
C THR A 216 11.29 9.85 10.60
N VAL A 217 10.34 9.45 11.46
CA VAL A 217 9.28 8.49 11.16
C VAL A 217 7.92 9.18 11.17
N PHE A 218 7.42 9.58 12.34
CA PHE A 218 6.01 9.97 12.49
C PHE A 218 5.66 11.25 11.74
N GLY A 219 6.53 12.26 11.76
CA GLY A 219 6.34 13.50 10.99
C GLY A 219 6.22 13.22 9.49
N PRO A 220 7.21 12.60 8.85
CA PRO A 220 7.14 12.18 7.46
C PRO A 220 5.95 11.27 7.14
N THR A 221 5.58 10.33 8.03
CA THR A 221 4.37 9.49 7.87
C THR A 221 3.13 10.36 7.81
N PHE A 222 2.94 11.26 8.78
CA PHE A 222 1.79 12.18 8.81
C PHE A 222 1.72 13.01 7.54
N HIS A 223 2.84 13.61 7.11
CA HIS A 223 2.89 14.38 5.87
C HIS A 223 2.57 13.54 4.64
N THR A 224 3.00 12.28 4.61
CA THR A 224 2.72 11.35 3.52
C THR A 224 1.25 10.98 3.49
N VAL A 225 0.64 10.67 4.63
CA VAL A 225 -0.78 10.35 4.72
C VAL A 225 -1.64 11.51 4.23
N VAL A 226 -1.40 12.72 4.75
CA VAL A 226 -2.12 13.93 4.33
C VAL A 226 -1.93 14.22 2.83
N ALA A 227 -0.72 14.06 2.31
CA ALA A 227 -0.45 14.27 0.89
C ALA A 227 -1.16 13.24 0.00
N VAL A 228 -1.16 11.96 0.40
CA VAL A 228 -1.84 10.88 -0.32
C VAL A 228 -3.34 11.08 -0.31
N GLN A 229 -3.95 11.38 0.84
CA GLN A 229 -5.39 11.66 0.93
C GLN A 229 -5.80 12.86 0.07
N ARG A 230 -5.04 13.96 0.14
CA ARG A 230 -5.28 15.13 -0.72
C ARG A 230 -5.20 14.77 -2.20
N TYR A 231 -4.22 13.96 -2.60
CA TYR A 231 -4.08 13.53 -3.99
C TYR A 231 -5.26 12.64 -4.42
N GLN A 232 -5.68 11.69 -3.58
CA GLN A 232 -6.84 10.83 -3.86
C GLN A 232 -8.13 11.63 -3.98
N HIS A 233 -8.34 12.60 -3.09
CA HIS A 233 -9.47 13.52 -3.18
C HIS A 233 -9.46 14.28 -4.52
N LEU A 234 -8.32 14.83 -4.93
CA LEU A 234 -8.18 15.50 -6.23
C LEU A 234 -8.47 14.56 -7.41
N CYS A 235 -8.01 13.31 -7.37
CA CYS A 235 -8.32 12.30 -8.39
C CYS A 235 -9.81 11.96 -8.44
N ASN A 236 -10.48 11.88 -7.28
CA ASN A 236 -11.91 11.60 -7.21
C ASN A 236 -12.74 12.77 -7.76
N VAL A 237 -12.37 14.01 -7.41
CA VAL A 237 -12.98 15.22 -7.98
C VAL A 237 -12.79 15.26 -9.50
N HIS A 238 -11.60 14.96 -9.98
CA HIS A 238 -11.31 14.88 -11.40
C HIS A 238 -12.18 13.82 -12.09
N ARG A 239 -12.26 12.61 -11.54
CA ARG A 239 -13.11 11.54 -12.08
C ARG A 239 -14.58 11.96 -12.18
N LYS A 240 -15.13 12.59 -11.14
CA LYS A 240 -16.52 13.08 -11.12
C LYS A 240 -16.78 14.17 -12.16
N LEU A 241 -15.83 15.08 -12.37
CA LEU A 241 -15.97 16.16 -13.35
C LEU A 241 -15.97 15.66 -14.80
N TYR A 242 -15.24 14.58 -15.09
CA TYR A 242 -15.17 14.01 -16.44
C TYR A 242 -16.27 12.99 -16.71
N ALA A 243 -16.75 12.27 -15.68
CA ALA A 243 -17.91 11.39 -15.82
C ALA A 243 -19.19 12.14 -16.20
N ASN A 244 -19.28 13.43 -15.84
CA ASN A 244 -20.43 14.29 -16.10
C ASN A 244 -20.24 15.21 -17.32
N ASP A 245 -19.16 15.08 -18.10
CA ASP A 245 -18.97 15.91 -19.30
C ASP A 245 -19.88 15.35 -20.42
N PRO A 246 -20.99 16.02 -20.79
CA PRO A 246 -22.04 15.48 -21.67
C PRO A 246 -21.56 15.25 -23.12
N LEU A 247 -20.34 15.66 -23.45
CA LEU A 247 -19.75 15.52 -24.78
C LEU A 247 -19.35 14.08 -25.15
N VAL A 248 -19.56 13.09 -24.27
CA VAL A 248 -19.24 11.67 -24.52
C VAL A 248 -20.50 10.80 -24.74
N VAL A 249 -21.71 11.38 -24.67
CA VAL A 249 -22.96 10.67 -24.98
C VAL A 249 -23.50 11.16 -26.33
N GLU A 250 -22.92 10.66 -27.43
CA GLU A 250 -23.61 10.54 -28.72
C GLU A 250 -24.59 9.35 -28.64
N ASP A 251 -25.60 9.44 -27.78
CA ASP A 251 -26.70 8.47 -27.79
C ASP A 251 -28.02 9.23 -27.83
N ASP A 252 -28.76 9.04 -28.92
CA ASP A 252 -30.03 9.71 -29.28
C ASP A 252 -31.22 9.29 -28.38
N SER A 253 -30.95 8.85 -27.14
CA SER A 253 -32.02 8.42 -26.23
C SER A 253 -32.75 9.63 -25.64
N PRO A 254 -34.10 9.69 -25.74
CA PRO A 254 -34.88 10.84 -25.31
C PRO A 254 -34.79 11.04 -23.80
N PRO A 255 -34.78 12.30 -23.33
CA PRO A 255 -34.59 12.62 -21.93
C PRO A 255 -35.78 12.13 -21.10
N CYS A 256 -35.55 11.16 -20.21
CA CYS A 256 -36.46 10.90 -19.10
C CYS A 256 -36.30 12.00 -18.05
N GLU A 257 -37.26 12.92 -18.03
CA GLU A 257 -37.51 13.82 -16.92
C GLU A 257 -37.89 13.02 -15.66
N ASP A 258 -37.67 13.64 -14.50
CA ASP A 258 -38.03 13.17 -13.16
C ASP A 258 -37.04 12.23 -12.47
N ASN A 259 -35.98 12.81 -11.88
CA ASN A 259 -35.63 12.47 -10.50
C ASN A 259 -34.80 13.55 -9.79
N GLU A 260 -35.06 13.66 -8.49
CA GLU A 260 -34.80 14.78 -7.59
C GLU A 260 -33.34 15.26 -7.51
N ARG A 261 -33.16 16.56 -7.73
CA ARG A 261 -32.01 17.35 -7.28
C ARG A 261 -32.02 17.44 -5.75
N ARG A 262 -31.38 16.51 -5.03
CA ARG A 262 -31.05 16.67 -3.61
C ARG A 262 -29.54 16.73 -3.38
N GLY A 263 -29.06 17.94 -3.09
CA GLY A 263 -28.09 18.18 -2.02
C GLY A 263 -26.60 17.97 -2.31
N VAL A 264 -26.06 18.43 -3.45
CA VAL A 264 -24.60 18.62 -3.62
C VAL A 264 -24.26 20.12 -3.52
N ASP A 265 -24.77 20.79 -2.49
CA ASP A 265 -24.60 22.22 -2.27
C ASP A 265 -23.48 22.49 -1.27
N ASN A 266 -22.22 22.42 -1.73
CA ASN A 266 -21.10 23.17 -1.14
C ASN A 266 -19.75 23.04 -1.90
N TYR A 267 -19.74 22.45 -3.10
CA TYR A 267 -18.54 22.51 -3.92
C TYR A 267 -18.56 23.81 -4.73
N ASP A 268 -17.63 24.72 -4.48
CA ASP A 268 -17.48 25.96 -5.26
C ASP A 268 -17.20 25.58 -6.73
N PRO A 269 -18.19 25.70 -7.65
CA PRO A 269 -18.05 25.26 -9.03
C PRO A 269 -17.09 26.16 -9.82
N THR A 270 -16.50 27.18 -9.18
CA THR A 270 -15.55 28.11 -9.80
C THR A 270 -14.11 27.61 -9.84
N MET A 271 -13.79 26.45 -9.23
CA MET A 271 -12.48 25.80 -9.39
C MET A 271 -12.31 25.38 -10.85
N THR A 272 -11.83 26.32 -11.67
CA THR A 272 -11.59 26.11 -13.10
C THR A 272 -10.75 24.85 -13.32
N LYS A 273 -11.00 24.10 -14.41
CA LYS A 273 -10.19 22.93 -14.82
C LYS A 273 -8.67 23.23 -14.73
N ILE A 274 -8.27 24.49 -14.98
CA ILE A 274 -6.89 25.00 -14.84
C ILE A 274 -6.37 25.00 -13.39
N GLN A 275 -7.17 25.44 -12.42
CA GLN A 275 -6.79 25.45 -11.01
C GLN A 275 -6.62 24.03 -10.47
N LEU A 276 -7.51 23.11 -10.81
CA LEU A 276 -7.41 21.70 -10.43
C LEU A 276 -6.14 21.04 -11.00
N LYS A 277 -5.84 21.25 -12.29
CA LYS A 277 -4.58 20.76 -12.89
C LYS A 277 -3.35 21.33 -12.18
N LYS A 278 -3.39 22.61 -11.79
CA LYS A 278 -2.30 23.24 -11.03
C LYS A 278 -2.15 22.65 -9.61
N GLU A 279 -3.27 22.41 -8.94
CA GLU A 279 -3.33 21.74 -7.63
C GLU A 279 -2.76 20.32 -7.70
N GLU A 280 -3.17 19.55 -8.71
CA GLU A 280 -2.72 18.19 -8.94
C GLU A 280 -1.22 18.15 -9.20
N LYS A 281 -0.70 19.01 -10.08
CA LYS A 281 0.74 19.12 -10.34
C LYS A 281 1.54 19.46 -9.08
N LYS A 282 1.00 20.35 -8.24
CA LYS A 282 1.61 20.70 -6.95
C LYS A 282 1.59 19.51 -5.97
N SER A 283 0.48 18.77 -5.91
CA SER A 283 0.34 17.58 -5.09
C SER A 283 1.30 16.48 -5.55
N ASN A 284 1.38 16.22 -6.85
CA ASN A 284 2.31 15.27 -7.47
C ASN A 284 3.77 15.60 -7.16
N ALA A 285 4.18 16.86 -7.30
CA ALA A 285 5.53 17.30 -6.93
C ALA A 285 5.80 17.11 -5.43
N HIS A 286 4.79 17.22 -4.57
CA HIS A 286 4.92 16.97 -3.14
C HIS A 286 5.07 15.47 -2.83
N LEU A 287 4.21 14.62 -3.41
CA LEU A 287 4.30 13.16 -3.31
C LEU A 287 5.66 12.65 -3.79
N GLN A 288 6.19 13.22 -4.87
CA GLN A 288 7.52 12.87 -5.39
C GLN A 288 8.62 13.13 -4.36
N LYS A 289 8.62 14.30 -3.72
CA LYS A 289 9.59 14.65 -2.67
C LYS A 289 9.50 13.71 -1.48
N LEU A 290 8.28 13.33 -1.08
CA LEU A 290 8.05 12.38 0.00
C LEU A 290 8.56 10.98 -0.37
N LEU A 291 8.34 10.55 -1.62
CA LEU A 291 8.84 9.24 -2.07
C LEU A 291 10.38 9.20 -2.03
N ARG A 292 11.04 10.26 -2.53
CA ARG A 292 12.51 10.37 -2.47
C ARG A 292 13.03 10.39 -1.04
N TYR A 293 12.34 11.07 -0.12
CA TYR A 293 12.67 11.03 1.30
C TYR A 293 12.64 9.59 1.84
N TRP A 294 11.57 8.84 1.58
CA TRP A 294 11.44 7.46 2.04
C TRP A 294 12.47 6.52 1.42
N ILE A 295 12.82 6.73 0.14
CA ILE A 295 13.90 5.97 -0.51
C ILE A 295 15.23 6.18 0.22
N ILE A 296 15.60 7.43 0.52
CA ILE A 296 16.83 7.75 1.25
C ILE A 296 16.78 7.17 2.66
N TYR A 297 15.66 7.36 3.38
CA TYR A 297 15.45 6.83 4.72
C TYR A 297 15.59 5.31 4.77
N GLY A 298 14.89 4.60 3.88
CA GLY A 298 14.95 3.15 3.75
C GLY A 298 16.37 2.69 3.46
N LEU A 299 17.09 3.37 2.58
CA LEU A 299 18.46 3.02 2.22
C LEU A 299 19.41 3.18 3.40
N VAL A 300 19.36 4.32 4.11
CA VAL A 300 20.20 4.58 5.29
C VAL A 300 19.96 3.53 6.38
N ILE A 301 18.71 3.19 6.68
CA ILE A 301 18.39 2.17 7.68
C ILE A 301 18.86 0.79 7.25
N SER A 302 18.70 0.46 5.97
CA SER A 302 19.12 -0.84 5.43
C SER A 302 20.62 -1.00 5.51
N PHE A 303 21.39 0.02 5.14
CA PHE A 303 22.83 0.03 5.31
C PHE A 303 23.23 -0.03 6.78
N GLY A 304 22.59 0.74 7.66
CA GLY A 304 22.87 0.68 9.10
C GLY A 304 22.71 -0.73 9.65
N LYS A 305 21.59 -1.40 9.33
CA LYS A 305 21.33 -2.79 9.75
C LYS A 305 22.31 -3.77 9.12
N LEU A 306 22.61 -3.63 7.82
CA LEU A 306 23.56 -4.49 7.11
C LEU A 306 24.97 -4.39 7.72
N LEU A 307 25.42 -3.17 8.05
CA LEU A 307 26.71 -2.94 8.68
C LEU A 307 26.78 -3.58 10.07
N ILE A 308 25.71 -3.51 10.87
CA ILE A 308 25.65 -4.16 12.19
C ILE A 308 25.71 -5.70 12.07
N MET A 309 25.19 -6.27 10.97
CA MET A 309 25.23 -7.73 10.75
C MET A 309 26.61 -8.26 10.34
N LEU A 310 27.51 -7.41 9.85
CA LEU A 310 28.87 -7.81 9.47
C LEU A 310 29.74 -7.92 10.74
N PRO A 311 30.31 -9.10 11.08
CA PRO A 311 31.01 -9.30 12.36
C PRO A 311 32.16 -8.34 12.62
N LEU A 312 32.95 -8.03 11.58
CA LEU A 312 34.07 -7.09 11.69
C LEU A 312 33.60 -5.65 11.95
N VAL A 313 32.54 -5.24 11.25
CA VAL A 313 31.96 -3.91 11.41
C VAL A 313 31.24 -3.81 12.75
N CYS A 314 30.54 -4.86 13.19
CA CYS A 314 29.93 -4.95 14.51
C CYS A 314 30.95 -4.75 15.64
N ARG A 315 32.16 -5.32 15.52
CA ARG A 315 33.26 -5.06 16.48
C ARG A 315 33.77 -3.62 16.47
N LEU A 316 33.70 -2.92 15.34
CA LEU A 316 34.08 -1.51 15.24
C LEU A 316 32.94 -0.60 15.74
N VAL A 317 31.71 -0.92 15.36
CA VAL A 317 30.48 -0.20 15.71
C VAL A 317 30.15 -0.35 17.19
N SER A 318 30.40 -1.50 17.81
CA SER A 318 30.23 -1.66 19.26
C SER A 318 31.19 -0.80 20.10
N LYS A 319 32.26 -0.27 19.49
CA LYS A 319 33.11 0.76 20.13
C LYS A 319 32.53 2.17 20.00
N ILE A 320 31.63 2.37 19.04
CA ILE A 320 30.91 3.62 18.86
C ILE A 320 29.71 3.58 19.81
N GLU A 321 29.60 4.56 20.69
CA GLU A 321 28.42 4.70 21.53
C GLU A 321 27.15 4.79 20.65
N ASP A 322 26.13 4.01 20.95
CA ASP A 322 24.84 4.03 20.24
C ASP A 322 24.26 5.46 20.15
N ASN A 323 24.52 6.26 21.17
CA ASN A 323 24.17 7.68 21.23
C ASN A 323 24.80 8.47 20.07
N MET A 324 26.04 8.20 19.69
CA MET A 324 26.71 8.89 18.59
C MET A 324 26.05 8.59 17.24
N ILE A 325 25.61 7.35 17.00
CA ILE A 325 24.90 6.97 15.77
C ILE A 325 23.56 7.68 15.71
N ARG A 326 22.78 7.66 16.80
CA ARG A 326 21.50 8.37 16.88
C ARG A 326 21.65 9.87 16.67
N GLN A 327 22.69 10.48 17.25
CA GLN A 327 23.05 11.88 17.04
C GLN A 327 23.37 12.16 15.56
N LEU A 328 24.18 11.32 14.92
CA LEU A 328 24.53 11.48 13.51
C LEU A 328 23.29 11.35 12.61
N LEU A 329 22.40 10.40 12.90
CA LEU A 329 21.13 10.25 12.21
C LEU A 329 20.24 11.48 12.40
N LEU A 330 20.16 12.02 13.62
CA LEU A 330 19.40 13.24 13.91
C LEU A 330 19.91 14.41 13.06
N VAL A 331 21.22 14.65 13.06
CA VAL A 331 21.86 15.69 12.23
C VAL A 331 21.57 15.44 10.75
N MET A 332 21.77 14.21 10.28
CA MET A 332 21.54 13.86 8.86
C MET A 332 20.08 14.10 8.44
N PHE A 333 19.09 13.72 9.26
CA PHE A 333 17.68 13.90 8.88
C PHE A 333 17.20 15.34 9.05
N VAL A 334 17.72 16.08 10.03
CA VAL A 334 17.47 17.52 10.14
C VAL A 334 18.05 18.25 8.93
N TRP A 335 19.26 17.90 8.51
CA TRP A 335 19.89 18.40 7.28
C TRP A 335 19.05 18.08 6.04
N LEU A 336 18.61 16.83 5.91
CA LEU A 336 17.86 16.37 4.75
C LEU A 336 16.52 17.11 4.62
N ARG A 337 15.86 17.41 5.74
CA ARG A 337 14.48 17.92 5.77
C ARG A 337 14.38 19.44 5.89
N TYR A 338 15.22 20.06 6.71
CA TYR A 338 15.04 21.44 7.13
C TYR A 338 16.07 22.40 6.55
N LEU A 339 17.11 21.90 5.86
CA LEU A 339 18.10 22.78 5.25
C LEU A 339 17.42 23.70 4.21
N PRO A 340 17.47 25.03 4.41
CA PRO A 340 16.92 25.97 3.46
C PRO A 340 17.80 26.02 2.22
N LEU A 341 17.26 25.60 1.09
CA LEU A 341 17.88 25.81 -0.21
C LEU A 341 17.18 26.95 -0.95
N PRO A 342 17.91 27.68 -1.81
CA PRO A 342 17.38 28.83 -2.52
C PRO A 342 16.18 28.43 -3.39
N SER A 343 15.21 29.34 -3.50
CA SER A 343 13.99 29.08 -4.24
C SER A 343 14.28 28.83 -5.73
N SER A 344 13.51 27.95 -6.37
CA SER A 344 13.69 27.60 -7.79
C SER A 344 13.61 28.82 -8.71
N LYS A 345 12.82 29.84 -8.33
CA LYS A 345 12.67 31.10 -9.06
C LYS A 345 13.95 31.93 -9.06
N GLN A 346 14.70 31.95 -7.96
CA GLN A 346 15.98 32.64 -7.88
C GLN A 346 17.08 31.84 -8.57
N MET A 347 17.08 30.51 -8.43
CA MET A 347 18.10 29.67 -9.07
C MET A 347 18.18 29.89 -10.59
N GLY A 348 17.04 30.04 -11.28
CA GLY A 348 17.03 30.33 -12.71
C GLY A 348 17.68 31.67 -13.09
N LYS A 349 17.59 32.67 -12.20
CA LYS A 349 18.23 33.98 -12.41
C LYS A 349 19.73 33.93 -12.09
N THR A 350 20.10 33.26 -11.00
CA THR A 350 21.47 33.26 -10.48
C THR A 350 22.38 32.25 -11.21
N PHE A 351 21.84 31.08 -11.59
CA PHE A 351 22.63 29.98 -12.17
C PHE A 351 22.36 29.73 -13.67
N GLY A 352 21.44 30.49 -14.28
CA GLY A 352 21.14 30.43 -15.71
C GLY A 352 20.80 29.00 -16.18
N LYS A 353 21.45 28.56 -17.28
CA LYS A 353 21.22 27.22 -17.87
C LYS A 353 21.58 26.07 -16.92
N HIS A 354 22.50 26.30 -15.99
CA HIS A 354 22.93 25.28 -15.02
C HIS A 354 21.93 25.09 -13.88
N ALA A 355 20.96 25.99 -13.68
CA ALA A 355 19.93 25.84 -12.67
C ALA A 355 19.13 24.53 -12.79
N ARG A 356 19.07 23.92 -13.99
CA ARG A 356 18.40 22.63 -14.21
C ARG A 356 19.16 21.43 -13.64
N LEU A 357 20.48 21.55 -13.46
CA LEU A 357 21.32 20.49 -12.89
C LEU A 357 21.21 20.47 -11.36
N TYR A 358 20.71 21.55 -10.75
CA TYR A 358 20.68 21.69 -9.30
C TYR A 358 19.25 21.65 -8.81
N SER A 359 18.94 20.63 -7.99
CA SER A 359 17.66 20.63 -7.30
C SER A 359 17.64 21.63 -6.15
N THR A 360 16.46 22.20 -5.94
CA THR A 360 16.15 23.09 -4.83
C THR A 360 15.92 22.38 -3.49
N ASN A 361 16.16 21.07 -3.42
CA ASN A 361 15.96 20.28 -2.20
C ASN A 361 17.16 19.35 -1.94
N THR A 362 17.62 19.29 -0.69
CA THR A 362 18.74 18.43 -0.26
C THR A 362 18.42 16.97 -0.56
N ILE A 363 17.15 16.58 -0.36
CA ILE A 363 16.61 15.26 -0.71
C ILE A 363 16.90 14.93 -2.17
N ASP A 364 16.63 15.86 -3.08
CA ASP A 364 16.80 15.59 -4.51
C ASP A 364 18.29 15.55 -4.90
N ILE A 365 19.15 16.35 -4.25
CA ILE A 365 20.60 16.32 -4.47
C ILE A 365 21.16 14.95 -4.04
N VAL A 366 20.85 14.51 -2.82
CA VAL A 366 21.27 13.19 -2.30
C VAL A 366 20.66 12.08 -3.16
N TYR A 367 19.38 12.19 -3.51
CA TYR A 367 18.69 11.21 -4.33
C TYR A 367 19.35 11.07 -5.71
N CYS A 368 19.46 12.16 -6.48
CA CYS A 368 19.97 12.09 -7.85
C CYS A 368 21.46 11.78 -7.93
N ASN A 369 22.28 12.28 -6.99
CA ASN A 369 23.75 12.13 -7.09
C ASN A 369 24.29 10.87 -6.40
N LEU A 370 23.69 10.43 -5.29
CA LEU A 370 24.20 9.33 -4.49
C LEU A 370 23.33 8.07 -4.61
N VAL A 371 22.02 8.24 -4.45
CA VAL A 371 21.11 7.10 -4.23
C VAL A 371 20.60 6.49 -5.54
N GLN A 372 20.16 7.30 -6.49
CA GLN A 372 19.62 6.86 -7.77
C GLN A 372 20.63 6.07 -8.61
N PRO A 373 21.91 6.49 -8.75
CA PRO A 373 22.92 5.73 -9.51
C PRO A 373 23.22 4.36 -8.89
N PHE A 374 23.05 4.22 -7.57
CA PHE A 374 23.23 2.95 -6.86
C PHE A 374 21.99 2.05 -6.97
N LEU A 375 20.79 2.62 -6.81
CA LEU A 375 19.55 1.85 -6.76
C LEU A 375 19.03 1.41 -8.13
N LEU A 376 19.24 2.19 -9.20
CA LEU A 376 18.73 1.80 -10.53
C LEU A 376 19.39 0.53 -11.08
N PRO A 377 20.72 0.35 -11.00
CA PRO A 377 21.34 -0.94 -11.35
C PRO A 377 20.81 -2.08 -10.49
N LEU A 378 20.64 -1.86 -9.19
CA LEU A 378 20.09 -2.87 -8.28
C LEU A 378 18.66 -3.26 -8.68
N ALA A 379 17.80 -2.28 -8.97
CA ALA A 379 16.43 -2.52 -9.45
C ALA A 379 16.42 -3.33 -10.76
N ASN A 380 17.33 -3.01 -11.68
CA ASN A 380 17.46 -3.74 -12.94
C ASN A 380 17.97 -5.18 -12.75
N VAL A 381 18.82 -5.41 -11.74
CA VAL A 381 19.31 -6.75 -11.35
C VAL A 381 18.19 -7.56 -10.70
N THR A 382 17.43 -6.96 -9.77
CA THR A 382 16.30 -7.64 -9.11
C THR A 382 15.19 -8.02 -10.09
N GLU A 383 15.08 -7.31 -11.21
CA GLU A 383 14.15 -7.66 -12.30
C GLU A 383 14.69 -8.71 -13.28
N GLY A 384 15.91 -9.21 -13.09
CA GLY A 384 16.49 -10.27 -13.93
C GLY A 384 16.79 -9.86 -15.38
N ARG A 385 16.75 -8.57 -15.71
CA ARG A 385 16.68 -8.09 -17.11
C ARG A 385 17.94 -8.29 -17.97
N LYS A 386 19.11 -8.54 -17.39
CA LYS A 386 20.37 -8.53 -18.16
C LYS A 386 21.25 -9.78 -18.08
N GLN A 387 21.17 -10.62 -17.04
CA GLN A 387 22.17 -11.68 -16.85
C GLN A 387 21.60 -13.08 -16.52
N THR A 388 20.43 -13.20 -15.91
CA THR A 388 19.69 -14.47 -15.70
C THR A 388 18.68 -14.77 -16.81
N ARG A 389 18.86 -14.08 -17.95
CA ARG A 389 17.90 -13.95 -19.04
C ARG A 389 17.44 -15.29 -19.61
N GLY A 390 18.35 -16.25 -19.76
CA GLY A 390 18.02 -17.55 -20.36
C GLY A 390 17.00 -18.35 -19.55
N MET A 391 17.34 -18.74 -18.32
CA MET A 391 16.50 -19.67 -17.56
C MET A 391 15.21 -19.03 -17.02
N ILE A 392 15.27 -17.79 -16.53
CA ILE A 392 14.09 -17.14 -15.94
C ILE A 392 13.10 -16.69 -17.02
N GLU A 393 13.56 -16.07 -18.12
CA GLU A 393 12.64 -15.71 -19.21
C GLU A 393 12.09 -16.98 -19.88
N PHE A 394 12.89 -18.05 -20.02
CA PHE A 394 12.37 -19.34 -20.48
C PHE A 394 11.27 -19.86 -19.55
N PHE A 395 11.50 -19.90 -18.23
CA PHE A 395 10.49 -20.33 -17.27
C PHE A 395 9.23 -19.46 -17.31
N LEU A 396 9.38 -18.13 -17.35
CA LEU A 396 8.27 -17.20 -17.42
C LEU A 396 7.49 -17.34 -18.74
N ALA A 397 8.17 -17.56 -19.87
CA ALA A 397 7.55 -17.81 -21.17
C ALA A 397 6.80 -19.15 -21.19
N GLN A 398 7.38 -20.20 -20.60
CA GLN A 398 6.69 -21.49 -20.44
C GLN A 398 5.47 -21.35 -19.53
N LEU A 399 5.60 -20.65 -18.40
CA LEU A 399 4.48 -20.36 -17.49
C LEU A 399 3.39 -19.53 -18.19
N GLU A 400 3.77 -18.50 -18.94
CA GLU A 400 2.83 -17.65 -19.66
C GLU A 400 2.09 -18.45 -20.75
N THR A 401 2.81 -19.30 -21.48
CA THR A 401 2.23 -20.20 -22.48
C THR A 401 1.25 -21.17 -21.82
N PHE A 402 1.66 -21.81 -20.72
CA PHE A 402 0.81 -22.70 -19.93
C PHE A 402 -0.45 -22.00 -19.41
N LEU A 403 -0.32 -20.81 -18.80
CA LEU A 403 -1.47 -20.04 -18.33
C LEU A 403 -2.37 -19.57 -19.47
N SER A 404 -1.81 -19.28 -20.66
CA SER A 404 -2.60 -18.96 -21.86
C SER A 404 -3.41 -20.16 -22.32
N VAL A 405 -2.85 -21.37 -22.27
CA VAL A 405 -3.59 -22.61 -22.50
C VAL A 405 -4.69 -22.78 -21.43
N CYS A 406 -4.40 -22.51 -20.15
CA CYS A 406 -5.44 -22.56 -19.10
C CYS A 406 -6.57 -21.54 -19.35
N VAL A 407 -6.26 -20.35 -19.85
CA VAL A 407 -7.27 -19.33 -20.22
C VAL A 407 -8.07 -19.78 -21.44
N PHE A 408 -7.42 -20.34 -22.46
CA PHE A 408 -8.07 -20.91 -23.65
C PHE A 408 -9.04 -22.05 -23.27
N MET A 409 -8.63 -22.92 -22.34
CA MET A 409 -9.46 -23.99 -21.78
C MET A 409 -10.55 -23.49 -20.81
N LYS A 410 -10.68 -22.17 -20.61
CA LYS A 410 -11.58 -21.52 -19.64
C LYS A 410 -11.39 -21.97 -18.19
N ALA A 411 -10.27 -22.62 -17.87
CA ALA A 411 -9.91 -23.00 -16.50
C ALA A 411 -9.45 -21.79 -15.67
N LEU A 412 -8.96 -20.74 -16.35
CA LEU A 412 -8.51 -19.50 -15.73
C LEU A 412 -9.08 -18.28 -16.48
N ARG A 413 -9.40 -17.21 -15.76
CA ARG A 413 -9.74 -15.91 -16.39
C ARG A 413 -8.47 -15.22 -16.89
N ALA A 414 -8.57 -14.43 -17.96
CA ALA A 414 -7.43 -13.67 -18.49
C ALA A 414 -6.79 -12.76 -17.42
N GLU A 415 -7.61 -12.12 -16.59
CA GLU A 415 -7.15 -11.34 -15.44
C GLU A 415 -6.36 -12.18 -14.44
N GLY A 416 -6.79 -13.42 -14.18
CA GLY A 416 -6.09 -14.36 -13.32
C GLY A 416 -4.72 -14.76 -13.87
N LYS A 417 -4.57 -14.91 -15.19
CA LYS A 417 -3.26 -15.13 -15.84
C LYS A 417 -2.32 -13.96 -15.53
N GLU A 418 -2.75 -12.74 -15.79
CA GLU A 418 -1.90 -11.55 -15.58
C GLU A 418 -1.52 -11.39 -14.10
N GLN A 419 -2.47 -11.61 -13.19
CA GLN A 419 -2.20 -11.59 -11.75
C GLN A 419 -1.18 -12.65 -11.34
N ILE A 420 -1.27 -13.90 -11.84
CA ILE A 420 -0.31 -14.96 -11.52
C ILE A 420 1.08 -14.63 -12.08
N VAL A 421 1.17 -14.21 -13.35
CA VAL A 421 2.45 -13.81 -13.97
C VAL A 421 3.07 -12.65 -13.18
N HIS A 422 2.27 -11.67 -12.77
CA HIS A 422 2.71 -10.56 -11.96
C HIS A 422 3.21 -11.01 -10.57
N VAL A 423 2.48 -11.89 -9.88
CA VAL A 423 2.89 -12.46 -8.59
C VAL A 423 4.20 -13.23 -8.70
N VAL A 424 4.35 -14.05 -9.74
CA VAL A 424 5.56 -14.85 -9.95
C VAL A 424 6.75 -13.95 -10.29
N THR A 425 6.57 -12.98 -11.18
CA THR A 425 7.64 -12.04 -11.56
C THR A 425 8.12 -11.21 -10.37
N GLU A 426 7.22 -10.69 -9.54
CA GLU A 426 7.60 -9.99 -8.32
C GLU A 426 8.15 -10.93 -7.24
N GLY A 427 7.60 -12.14 -7.13
CA GLY A 427 8.09 -13.18 -6.22
C GLY A 427 9.52 -13.62 -6.52
N LEU A 428 9.92 -13.61 -7.79
CA LEU A 428 11.30 -13.90 -8.21
C LEU A 428 12.28 -12.84 -7.69
N ALA A 429 11.90 -11.56 -7.62
CA ALA A 429 12.73 -10.53 -7.01
C ALA A 429 12.94 -10.74 -5.49
N LEU A 430 11.99 -11.46 -4.85
CA LEU A 430 12.02 -11.83 -3.44
C LEU A 430 12.67 -13.18 -3.17
N LEU A 431 13.00 -13.94 -4.21
CA LEU A 431 13.57 -15.29 -4.10
C LEU A 431 14.84 -15.36 -3.23
N PRO A 432 15.79 -14.40 -3.30
CA PRO A 432 16.93 -14.40 -2.38
C PRO A 432 16.51 -14.37 -0.91
N ALA A 433 15.44 -13.64 -0.57
CA ALA A 433 14.91 -13.61 0.78
C ALA A 433 14.15 -14.87 1.15
N CYS A 434 13.38 -15.44 0.22
CA CYS A 434 12.69 -16.71 0.45
C CYS A 434 13.67 -17.84 0.78
N ILE A 435 14.85 -17.87 0.14
CA ILE A 435 15.92 -18.83 0.48
C ILE A 435 16.37 -18.64 1.95
N THR A 436 16.46 -17.39 2.43
CA THR A 436 16.86 -17.13 3.83
C THR A 436 15.82 -17.55 4.87
N LEU A 437 14.57 -17.84 4.48
CA LEU A 437 13.58 -18.42 5.41
C LEU A 437 13.97 -19.84 5.85
N LEU A 438 14.71 -20.58 5.02
CA LEU A 438 15.18 -21.93 5.35
C LEU A 438 16.52 -21.92 6.09
N MET A 439 17.08 -20.72 6.33
CA MET A 439 18.37 -20.53 6.96
C MET A 439 18.23 -20.11 8.44
N PRO A 440 19.31 -20.18 9.24
CA PRO A 440 19.33 -19.66 10.61
C PRO A 440 18.94 -18.18 10.71
N SER A 441 18.52 -17.75 11.90
CA SER A 441 17.97 -16.41 12.17
C SER A 441 18.84 -15.26 11.66
N MET A 442 20.16 -15.38 11.73
CA MET A 442 21.09 -14.38 11.20
C MET A 442 20.90 -14.16 9.68
N PHE A 443 20.79 -15.23 8.90
CA PHE A 443 20.55 -15.16 7.46
C PHE A 443 19.14 -14.66 7.15
N THR A 444 18.14 -15.10 7.92
CA THR A 444 16.77 -14.58 7.79
C THR A 444 16.71 -13.08 8.07
N ALA A 445 17.52 -12.57 9.00
CA ALA A 445 17.63 -11.14 9.26
C ALA A 445 18.20 -10.37 8.06
N TYR A 446 19.16 -10.95 7.31
CA TYR A 446 19.57 -10.40 6.01
C TYR A 446 18.40 -10.37 5.02
N GLY A 447 17.57 -11.42 4.99
CA GLY A 447 16.32 -11.43 4.22
C GLY A 447 15.40 -10.26 4.57
N CYS A 448 15.22 -9.97 5.87
CA CYS A 448 14.40 -8.84 6.32
C CYS A 448 14.96 -7.49 5.83
N VAL A 449 16.29 -7.30 5.88
CA VAL A 449 16.95 -6.09 5.40
C VAL A 449 16.88 -5.99 3.86
N TYR A 450 17.02 -7.11 3.17
CA TYR A 450 16.93 -7.16 1.71
C TYR A 450 15.53 -6.80 1.21
N VAL A 451 14.48 -7.45 1.70
CA VAL A 451 13.08 -7.24 1.27
C VAL A 451 12.58 -5.86 1.69
N GLY A 452 12.61 -5.59 3.00
CA GLY A 452 12.08 -4.34 3.55
C GLY A 452 12.89 -3.11 3.13
N GLY A 453 14.18 -3.31 2.89
CA GLY A 453 15.13 -2.25 2.64
C GLY A 453 15.48 -2.08 1.17
N PHE A 454 16.40 -2.93 0.70
CA PHE A 454 17.03 -2.78 -0.62
C PHE A 454 16.05 -2.96 -1.79
N VAL A 455 15.25 -4.03 -1.79
CA VAL A 455 14.30 -4.28 -2.90
C VAL A 455 13.22 -3.20 -2.94
N SER A 456 12.68 -2.84 -1.78
CA SER A 456 11.61 -1.82 -1.69
C SER A 456 12.10 -0.42 -2.07
N THR A 457 13.33 -0.05 -1.68
CA THR A 457 13.95 1.22 -2.11
C THR A 457 14.29 1.22 -3.60
N ALA A 458 14.83 0.12 -4.14
CA ALA A 458 15.15 -0.02 -5.55
C ALA A 458 13.90 0.10 -6.44
N ASN A 459 12.82 -0.61 -6.09
CA ASN A 459 11.55 -0.53 -6.82
C ASN A 459 10.88 0.84 -6.72
N SER A 460 10.93 1.48 -5.54
CA SER A 460 10.47 2.85 -5.36
C SER A 460 11.27 3.85 -6.21
N ALA A 461 12.59 3.68 -6.31
CA ALA A 461 13.46 4.52 -7.12
C ALA A 461 13.20 4.32 -8.63
N LYS A 462 12.96 3.09 -9.06
CA LYS A 462 12.53 2.80 -10.43
C LYS A 462 11.20 3.47 -10.76
N CYS A 463 10.23 3.42 -9.84
CA CYS A 463 8.95 4.11 -9.99
C CYS A 463 9.14 5.63 -10.16
N ASP A 464 9.98 6.28 -9.34
CA ASP A 464 10.28 7.71 -9.48
C ASP A 464 10.92 8.03 -10.84
N ASP A 465 11.93 7.26 -11.25
CA ASP A 465 12.61 7.44 -12.55
C ASP A 465 11.65 7.28 -13.74
N ALA A 466 10.76 6.29 -13.69
CA ALA A 466 9.74 6.09 -14.71
C ALA A 466 8.77 7.28 -14.79
N ILE A 467 8.35 7.83 -13.65
CA ILE A 467 7.47 9.01 -13.65
C ILE A 467 8.21 10.23 -14.19
N VAL A 468 9.45 10.49 -13.75
CA VAL A 468 10.24 11.63 -14.25
C VAL A 468 10.46 11.56 -15.76
N LYS A 469 10.70 10.36 -16.30
CA LYS A 469 10.85 10.15 -17.75
C LYS A 469 9.55 10.42 -18.49
N ASN A 470 8.41 9.98 -17.97
CA ASN A 470 7.11 10.19 -18.60
C ASN A 470 6.59 11.62 -18.42
N ASP A 471 6.80 12.27 -17.28
CA ASP A 471 6.46 13.69 -17.08
C ASP A 471 7.20 14.60 -18.08
N LYS A 472 8.45 14.26 -18.44
CA LYS A 472 9.20 14.97 -19.49
C LYS A 472 8.60 14.78 -20.88
N LYS A 473 8.01 13.62 -21.16
CA LYS A 473 7.33 13.31 -22.43
C LYS A 473 5.93 13.95 -22.48
N ALA A 474 5.21 13.90 -21.36
CA ALA A 474 3.89 14.52 -21.18
C ALA A 474 3.94 16.05 -21.26
N ALA A 475 5.11 16.68 -21.11
CA ALA A 475 5.25 18.10 -21.48
C ALA A 475 4.93 18.38 -22.96
N PHE A 476 4.93 17.35 -23.82
CA PHE A 476 4.60 17.42 -25.25
C PHE A 476 3.30 16.68 -25.63
N ILE A 477 2.77 15.83 -24.75
CA ILE A 477 1.59 14.97 -24.99
C ILE A 477 0.46 15.45 -24.06
N SER A 478 -0.81 15.15 -24.39
CA SER A 478 -1.93 15.44 -23.47
C SER A 478 -1.65 14.88 -22.06
N ASP A 479 -1.97 15.65 -21.03
CA ASP A 479 -1.79 15.31 -19.60
C ASP A 479 -2.61 14.06 -19.19
N ASP A 480 -3.54 13.63 -20.05
CA ASP A 480 -4.52 12.57 -19.81
C ASP A 480 -4.01 11.17 -20.26
N ASP A 481 -2.69 10.95 -20.35
CA ASP A 481 -2.12 9.64 -20.70
C ASP A 481 -2.41 8.59 -19.60
N PRO A 482 -3.16 7.50 -19.90
CA PRO A 482 -3.49 6.47 -18.93
C PRO A 482 -2.24 5.82 -18.30
N LYS A 483 -1.13 5.75 -19.03
CA LYS A 483 0.14 5.21 -18.50
C LYS A 483 0.71 6.10 -17.42
N LEU A 484 0.62 7.42 -17.57
CA LEU A 484 1.10 8.37 -16.58
C LEU A 484 0.25 8.30 -15.31
N LEU A 485 -1.08 8.16 -15.45
CA LEU A 485 -1.98 7.95 -14.32
C LEU A 485 -1.63 6.67 -13.56
N GLN A 486 -1.39 5.56 -14.26
CA GLN A 486 -0.97 4.29 -13.65
C GLN A 486 0.35 4.45 -12.86
N LEU A 487 1.33 5.16 -13.43
CA LEU A 487 2.59 5.43 -12.73
C LEU A 487 2.41 6.33 -11.50
N ARG A 488 1.53 7.33 -11.55
CA ARG A 488 1.18 8.15 -10.38
C ARG A 488 0.50 7.32 -9.29
N MET A 489 -0.38 6.37 -9.66
CA MET A 489 -0.98 5.42 -8.72
C MET A 489 0.06 4.47 -8.11
N LEU A 490 1.05 4.03 -8.87
CA LEU A 490 2.18 3.24 -8.36
C LEU A 490 3.00 4.02 -7.32
N ARG A 491 3.22 5.33 -7.52
CA ARG A 491 3.85 6.20 -6.51
C ARG A 491 3.03 6.23 -5.21
N VAL A 492 1.71 6.41 -5.31
CA VAL A 492 0.82 6.39 -4.14
C VAL A 492 0.94 5.05 -3.40
N ARG A 493 0.96 3.93 -4.13
CA ARG A 493 1.16 2.60 -3.56
C ARG A 493 2.48 2.50 -2.79
N TRP A 494 3.61 2.95 -3.36
CA TRP A 494 4.89 2.93 -2.65
C TRP A 494 4.90 3.84 -1.43
N LEU A 495 4.25 5.00 -1.48
CA LEU A 495 4.11 5.88 -0.31
C LEU A 495 3.29 5.22 0.80
N ARG A 496 2.19 4.54 0.46
CA ARG A 496 1.40 3.74 1.41
C ARG A 496 2.24 2.64 2.04
N TYR A 497 3.01 1.91 1.22
CA TYR A 497 3.96 0.91 1.69
C TYR A 497 4.95 1.48 2.69
N TRP A 498 5.62 2.60 2.37
CA TRP A 498 6.61 3.20 3.27
C TRP A 498 5.99 3.66 4.58
N CYS A 499 4.80 4.26 4.56
CA CYS A 499 4.07 4.60 5.78
C CYS A 499 3.84 3.38 6.67
N VAL A 500 3.35 2.28 6.12
CA VAL A 500 3.09 1.06 6.88
C VAL A 500 4.38 0.42 7.35
N TYR A 501 5.36 0.23 6.46
CA TYR A 501 6.62 -0.43 6.74
C TYR A 501 7.35 0.19 7.93
N VAL A 502 7.46 1.52 7.98
CA VAL A 502 8.19 2.19 9.07
C VAL A 502 7.44 2.13 10.40
N ASN A 503 6.11 2.17 10.39
CA ASN A 503 5.31 2.02 11.61
C ASN A 503 5.33 0.57 12.10
N VAL A 504 5.26 -0.41 11.20
CA VAL A 504 5.41 -1.84 11.53
C VAL A 504 6.81 -2.10 12.09
N LEU A 505 7.87 -1.58 11.47
CA LEU A 505 9.23 -1.72 12.01
C LEU A 505 9.37 -1.07 13.39
N PHE A 506 8.76 0.10 13.59
CA PHE A 506 8.76 0.76 14.89
C PHE A 506 8.06 -0.10 15.95
N LEU A 507 6.88 -0.66 15.62
CA LEU A 507 6.15 -1.56 16.51
C LEU A 507 6.95 -2.84 16.81
N LEU A 508 7.56 -3.45 15.79
CA LEU A 508 8.41 -4.64 15.96
C LEU A 508 9.62 -4.34 16.85
N ALA A 509 10.26 -3.17 16.68
CA ALA A 509 11.38 -2.77 17.53
C ALA A 509 10.95 -2.53 18.99
N ARG A 510 9.74 -2.04 19.24
CA ARG A 510 9.18 -1.88 20.60
C ARG A 510 8.71 -3.20 21.19
N ALA A 511 8.30 -4.15 20.35
CA ALA A 511 7.91 -5.49 20.72
C ALA A 511 9.09 -6.47 20.79
N ASP A 512 10.34 -6.02 20.58
CA ASP A 512 11.50 -6.90 20.47
C ASP A 512 11.68 -7.79 21.72
N SER A 513 11.46 -7.25 22.92
CA SER A 513 11.49 -8.02 24.16
C SER A 513 10.42 -9.11 24.24
N ILE A 514 9.27 -8.95 23.55
CA ILE A 514 8.21 -9.96 23.47
C ILE A 514 8.52 -10.95 22.34
N LEU A 515 8.98 -10.45 21.20
CA LEU A 515 9.33 -11.24 20.02
C LEU A 515 10.54 -12.14 20.26
N ALA A 516 11.47 -11.76 21.13
CA ALA A 516 12.61 -12.58 21.53
C ALA A 516 12.20 -13.91 22.19
N TRP A 517 10.99 -13.99 22.74
CA TRP A 517 10.45 -15.20 23.39
C TRP A 517 9.81 -16.15 22.38
N ILE A 518 9.46 -15.65 21.20
CA ILE A 518 8.80 -16.43 20.16
C ILE A 518 9.89 -17.04 19.27
N PRO A 519 10.06 -18.38 19.24
CA PRO A 519 10.98 -19.00 18.31
C PRO A 519 10.55 -18.66 16.88
N LEU A 520 11.53 -18.39 16.00
CA LEU A 520 11.29 -18.00 14.60
C LEU A 520 10.61 -16.62 14.43
N SER A 521 10.70 -15.72 15.42
CA SER A 521 10.19 -14.34 15.30
C SER A 521 10.83 -13.56 14.13
N THR A 522 12.11 -13.83 13.82
CA THR A 522 12.79 -13.29 12.63
C THR A 522 12.14 -13.78 11.33
N HIS A 523 11.72 -15.04 11.26
CA HIS A 523 11.05 -15.62 10.10
C HIS A 523 9.64 -15.06 9.96
N ALA A 524 8.91 -14.94 11.06
CA ALA A 524 7.59 -14.29 11.07
C ALA A 524 7.70 -12.83 10.59
N THR A 525 8.75 -12.11 11.01
CA THR A 525 9.04 -10.76 10.52
C THR A 525 9.30 -10.76 9.02
N LEU A 526 10.09 -11.70 8.50
CA LEU A 526 10.35 -11.79 7.07
C LEU A 526 9.07 -12.08 6.27
N ILE A 527 8.25 -13.03 6.72
CA ILE A 527 6.95 -13.35 6.09
C ILE A 527 6.05 -12.12 6.09
N LEU A 528 5.99 -11.38 7.19
CA LEU A 528 5.23 -10.13 7.29
C LEU A 528 5.74 -9.09 6.27
N LEU A 529 7.05 -8.93 6.14
CA LEU A 529 7.65 -7.98 5.19
C LEU A 529 7.39 -8.38 3.73
N VAL A 530 7.46 -9.67 3.41
CA VAL A 530 7.10 -10.20 2.08
C VAL A 530 5.62 -9.96 1.77
N TRP A 531 4.74 -10.22 2.73
CA TRP A 531 3.30 -9.95 2.62
C TRP A 531 2.99 -8.47 2.41
N LEU A 532 3.72 -7.57 3.09
CA LEU A 532 3.58 -6.13 2.87
C LEU A 532 4.00 -5.68 1.48
N GLN A 533 5.02 -6.31 0.89
CA GLN A 533 5.58 -5.90 -0.39
C GLN A 533 4.78 -6.41 -1.59
N LEU A 534 4.22 -7.61 -1.51
CA LEU A 534 3.50 -8.24 -2.61
C LEU A 534 2.14 -7.56 -2.85
N PRO A 535 1.90 -6.96 -4.04
CA PRO A 535 0.63 -6.30 -4.37
C PRO A 535 -0.56 -7.22 -4.33
N ALA A 536 -0.41 -8.45 -4.78
CA ALA A 536 -1.52 -9.38 -4.91
C ALA A 536 -2.20 -9.66 -3.57
N PHE A 537 -1.45 -9.58 -2.47
CA PHE A 537 -2.00 -9.73 -1.13
C PHE A 537 -2.57 -8.44 -0.54
N GLY A 538 -2.26 -7.27 -1.13
CA GLY A 538 -2.78 -5.99 -0.67
C GLY A 538 -2.42 -5.63 0.77
N GLY A 539 -1.38 -6.23 1.35
CA GLY A 539 -1.08 -6.10 2.79
C GLY A 539 -0.75 -4.67 3.22
N ALA A 540 0.10 -3.98 2.45
CA ALA A 540 0.41 -2.58 2.70
C ALA A 540 -0.81 -1.65 2.52
N PRO A 541 -1.60 -1.72 1.43
CA PRO A 541 -2.86 -0.98 1.32
C PRO A 541 -3.82 -1.21 2.51
N LEU A 542 -4.03 -2.47 2.91
CA LEU A 542 -4.92 -2.83 4.01
C LEU A 542 -4.49 -2.18 5.33
N LEU A 543 -3.22 -2.33 5.71
CA LEU A 543 -2.70 -1.71 6.94
C LEU A 543 -2.65 -0.18 6.85
N TYR A 544 -2.46 0.37 5.65
CA TYR A 544 -2.50 1.81 5.45
C TYR A 544 -3.89 2.38 5.70
N ASP A 545 -4.95 1.72 5.20
CA ASP A 545 -6.32 2.17 5.39
C ASP A 545 -6.73 2.06 6.87
N ILE A 546 -6.26 1.03 7.60
CA ILE A 546 -6.39 0.94 9.06
C ILE A 546 -5.68 2.12 9.73
N LEU A 547 -4.41 2.39 9.38
CA LEU A 547 -3.64 3.49 9.94
C LEU A 547 -4.35 4.84 9.73
N VAL A 548 -4.86 5.09 8.53
CA VAL A 548 -5.63 6.30 8.20
C VAL A 548 -6.89 6.40 9.04
N THR A 549 -7.65 5.32 9.14
CA THR A 549 -8.90 5.27 9.91
C THR A 549 -8.65 5.57 11.39
N GLU A 550 -7.61 4.99 11.99
CA GLU A 550 -7.21 5.29 13.37
C GLU A 550 -6.77 6.76 13.52
N MET A 551 -5.94 7.27 12.62
CA MET A 551 -5.48 8.66 12.68
C MET A 551 -6.63 9.67 12.54
N SER A 552 -7.63 9.38 11.72
CA SER A 552 -8.87 10.15 11.62
C SER A 552 -9.71 10.03 12.90
N GLY A 553 -9.82 8.83 13.49
CA GLY A 553 -10.50 8.59 14.77
C GLY A 553 -9.89 9.35 15.94
N PHE A 554 -8.56 9.50 15.97
CA PHE A 554 -7.87 10.34 16.95
C PHE A 554 -7.97 11.85 16.65
N GLY A 555 -8.58 12.24 15.53
CA GLY A 555 -8.68 13.62 15.06
C GLY A 555 -7.31 14.23 14.77
N ILE A 556 -6.34 13.40 14.35
CA ILE A 556 -5.03 13.83 13.87
C ILE A 556 -5.17 14.32 12.42
N ILE A 557 -6.01 13.62 11.65
CA ILE A 557 -6.37 13.93 10.27
C ILE A 557 -7.83 14.41 10.26
N GLU A 558 -8.15 15.30 9.33
CA GLU A 558 -9.53 15.72 9.08
C GLU A 558 -10.32 14.53 8.51
N PRO A 559 -11.38 14.06 9.19
CA PRO A 559 -12.15 12.93 8.71
C PRO A 559 -12.79 13.27 7.36
N ASP A 560 -12.75 12.30 6.44
CA ASP A 560 -13.49 12.39 5.19
C ASP A 560 -15.01 12.31 5.47
N GLU A 561 -15.84 12.77 4.53
CA GLU A 561 -17.31 12.69 4.67
C GLU A 561 -17.81 11.25 4.85
N SER A 562 -17.02 10.28 4.37
CA SER A 562 -17.26 8.84 4.51
C SER A 562 -16.78 8.23 5.84
N PHE A 563 -16.20 9.03 6.74
CA PHE A 563 -15.60 8.53 7.97
C PHE A 563 -16.66 8.02 8.95
N ASP A 564 -16.51 6.76 9.32
CA ASP A 564 -17.32 6.08 10.33
C ASP A 564 -16.46 5.72 11.54
N ALA A 565 -16.72 6.35 12.67
CA ALA A 565 -15.97 6.14 13.91
C ALA A 565 -16.08 4.69 14.43
N GLU A 566 -17.17 3.97 14.12
CA GLU A 566 -17.38 2.58 14.51
C GLU A 566 -16.46 1.61 13.76
N LYS A 567 -15.91 2.04 12.62
CA LYS A 567 -14.92 1.25 11.86
C LYS A 567 -13.53 1.31 12.47
N THR A 568 -13.25 2.24 13.38
CA THR A 568 -11.95 2.29 14.06
C THR A 568 -11.75 1.04 14.91
N LEU A 569 -10.58 0.41 14.78
CA LEU A 569 -10.14 -0.74 15.56
C LEU A 569 -10.12 -0.41 17.05
N THR A 570 -9.76 0.82 17.43
CA THR A 570 -9.84 1.29 18.82
C THR A 570 -11.28 1.24 19.33
N MET A 571 -12.26 1.78 18.59
CA MET A 571 -13.66 1.74 19.00
C MET A 571 -14.22 0.31 19.00
N ARG A 572 -13.83 -0.53 18.03
CA ARG A 572 -14.21 -1.95 18.00
C ARG A 572 -13.67 -2.72 19.22
N LEU A 573 -12.43 -2.45 19.64
CA LEU A 573 -11.86 -3.05 20.85
C LEU A 573 -12.56 -2.55 22.11
N LEU A 574 -12.82 -1.24 22.21
CA LEU A 574 -13.57 -0.66 23.33
C LEU A 574 -14.99 -1.24 23.43
N ASN A 575 -15.70 -1.32 22.31
CA ASN A 575 -17.04 -1.90 22.25
C ASN A 575 -17.01 -3.38 22.67
N ARG A 576 -16.03 -4.17 22.21
CA ARG A 576 -15.87 -5.58 22.64
C ARG A 576 -15.56 -5.72 24.12
N MET A 577 -14.70 -4.86 24.67
CA MET A 577 -14.42 -4.88 26.12
C MET A 577 -15.66 -4.50 26.93
N SER A 578 -16.42 -3.50 26.46
CA SER A 578 -17.67 -3.08 27.09
C SER A 578 -18.73 -4.17 27.06
N THR A 579 -18.90 -4.90 25.95
CA THR A 579 -19.93 -5.96 25.86
C THR A 579 -19.52 -7.23 26.60
N SER A 580 -18.23 -7.59 26.59
CA SER A 580 -17.74 -8.80 27.28
C SER A 580 -17.87 -8.76 28.80
N GLY A 581 -17.95 -7.57 29.41
CA GLY A 581 -18.16 -7.40 30.85
C GLY A 581 -19.59 -7.69 31.30
N PHE A 582 -20.59 -7.35 30.48
CA PHE A 582 -22.01 -7.46 30.86
C PHE A 582 -22.61 -8.85 30.64
N GLU A 583 -22.15 -9.62 29.64
CA GLU A 583 -22.68 -10.97 29.41
C GLU A 583 -22.29 -11.97 30.50
N LYS A 584 -21.18 -11.73 31.20
CA LYS A 584 -20.73 -12.64 32.26
C LYS A 584 -21.54 -12.47 33.55
N GLU A 585 -21.95 -11.24 33.87
CA GLU A 585 -22.75 -10.95 35.06
C GLU A 585 -24.19 -11.47 34.93
N LYS A 586 -24.74 -11.52 33.71
CA LYS A 586 -26.10 -12.03 33.48
C LYS A 586 -26.22 -13.56 33.49
N ASN A 587 -25.11 -14.28 33.27
CA ASN A 587 -25.10 -15.74 33.34
C ASN A 587 -24.77 -16.26 34.74
N ASP A 588 -24.09 -15.48 35.58
CA ASP A 588 -23.76 -15.89 36.95
C ASP A 588 -24.94 -15.66 37.93
N ASP A 589 -25.96 -14.86 37.57
CA ASP A 589 -27.14 -14.58 38.41
C ASP A 589 -28.37 -15.48 38.09
N VAL A 590 -28.25 -16.41 37.12
CA VAL A 590 -29.32 -17.36 36.74
C VAL A 590 -29.05 -18.79 37.26
N GLY A 591 -27.99 -18.98 38.05
CA GLY A 591 -27.57 -20.30 38.57
C GLY A 591 -28.11 -20.68 39.96
N HIS A 592 -28.98 -19.88 40.58
CA HIS A 592 -29.51 -20.14 41.92
C HIS A 592 -31.02 -19.95 42.04
N GLU A 593 -31.79 -20.43 41.06
CA GLU A 593 -33.17 -20.86 41.33
C GLU A 593 -33.16 -22.35 41.69
N VAL A 594 -33.54 -22.58 42.94
CA VAL A 594 -33.67 -23.87 43.61
C VAL A 594 -34.70 -24.72 42.88
N GLU A 595 -34.26 -25.90 42.44
CA GLU A 595 -35.10 -27.02 42.03
C GLU A 595 -35.92 -27.48 43.25
N ILE A 596 -37.19 -27.05 43.34
CA ILE A 596 -38.20 -27.68 44.20
C ILE A 596 -39.09 -28.52 43.28
N ASP A 597 -38.99 -29.83 43.47
CA ASP A 597 -39.93 -30.84 43.01
C ASP A 597 -41.37 -30.39 43.31
N ASP A 598 -42.24 -30.45 42.30
CA ASP A 598 -43.59 -30.97 42.50
C ASP A 598 -44.22 -31.36 41.15
N ALA A 599 -44.56 -32.64 41.07
CA ALA A 599 -45.38 -33.24 40.05
C ALA A 599 -46.86 -32.96 40.37
N GLU A 600 -47.65 -32.51 39.39
CA GLU A 600 -48.95 -33.09 38.98
C GLU A 600 -49.84 -32.10 38.23
N SER A 601 -50.64 -32.71 37.34
CA SER A 601 -51.94 -32.29 36.84
C SER A 601 -52.02 -31.57 35.48
N LEU A 602 -52.48 -32.38 34.53
CA LEU A 602 -53.26 -32.03 33.35
C LEU A 602 -54.39 -31.02 33.66
N HIS A 603 -54.55 -30.00 32.81
CA HIS A 603 -55.76 -29.83 32.00
C HIS A 603 -55.64 -28.70 30.96
N SER A 604 -55.97 -29.06 29.72
CA SER A 604 -56.72 -28.28 28.70
C SER A 604 -57.10 -26.84 29.06
N SER A 605 -56.71 -25.88 28.21
CA SER A 605 -57.68 -24.98 27.56
C SER A 605 -57.11 -24.16 26.40
N ARG A 606 -57.73 -24.41 25.26
CA ARG A 606 -57.86 -23.65 24.02
C ARG A 606 -58.16 -22.15 24.25
N SER A 607 -57.40 -21.24 23.62
CA SER A 607 -57.93 -19.98 23.07
C SER A 607 -56.88 -19.22 22.26
N ASN A 608 -57.09 -19.17 20.95
CA ASN A 608 -57.08 -17.98 20.10
C ASN A 608 -56.23 -16.77 20.56
N LYS A 609 -55.23 -16.38 19.75
CA LYS A 609 -55.13 -15.03 19.18
C LYS A 609 -53.96 -14.89 18.21
N ASP A 610 -54.34 -14.44 17.01
CA ASP A 610 -53.70 -13.42 16.17
C ASP A 610 -52.38 -13.76 15.47
N GLY A 611 -52.52 -13.81 14.13
CA GLY A 611 -51.46 -14.04 13.19
C GLY A 611 -50.59 -12.81 12.96
N ILE A 612 -49.34 -13.08 12.64
CA ILE A 612 -48.36 -12.13 12.14
C ILE A 612 -47.97 -12.63 10.73
N PRO A 613 -48.13 -11.84 9.66
CA PRO A 613 -47.84 -12.29 8.32
C PRO A 613 -46.33 -12.40 8.09
N LEU A 614 -45.92 -13.57 7.62
CA LEU A 614 -44.65 -13.86 6.96
C LEU A 614 -44.62 -13.18 5.59
N GLU A 615 -44.31 -11.89 5.55
CA GLU A 615 -43.99 -11.21 4.30
C GLU A 615 -43.05 -10.03 4.53
N LYS A 616 -41.74 -10.32 4.50
CA LYS A 616 -40.62 -9.44 4.13
C LYS A 616 -39.29 -10.10 4.56
N ARG A 617 -38.88 -11.13 3.81
CA ARG A 617 -37.51 -11.65 3.86
C ARG A 617 -37.00 -12.06 2.48
N ALA A 618 -37.31 -11.22 1.49
CA ALA A 618 -36.84 -11.38 0.12
C ALA A 618 -36.65 -10.01 -0.58
N VAL A 619 -36.11 -9.00 0.12
CA VAL A 619 -35.56 -7.78 -0.51
C VAL A 619 -34.47 -7.22 0.41
N MET A 620 -33.39 -7.96 0.64
CA MET A 620 -32.18 -7.40 1.26
C MET A 620 -30.94 -8.25 0.95
N GLU A 621 -30.82 -8.72 -0.30
CA GLU A 621 -29.63 -9.45 -0.77
C GLU A 621 -29.37 -9.22 -2.27
N SER A 622 -29.67 -8.01 -2.77
CA SER A 622 -29.33 -7.59 -4.14
C SER A 622 -28.98 -6.10 -4.20
N SER A 623 -27.93 -5.68 -3.49
CA SER A 623 -27.23 -4.43 -3.79
C SER A 623 -25.75 -4.57 -3.41
N GLU A 624 -25.09 -5.55 -4.00
CA GLU A 624 -23.63 -5.52 -4.13
C GLU A 624 -23.34 -5.38 -5.63
N GLU A 625 -23.60 -4.18 -6.15
CA GLU A 625 -23.08 -3.76 -7.46
C GLU A 625 -21.55 -3.77 -7.38
N ARG A 626 -20.96 -4.87 -7.84
CA ARG A 626 -19.55 -4.90 -8.20
C ARG A 626 -19.37 -4.01 -9.42
N GLU A 627 -18.81 -2.83 -9.20
CA GLU A 627 -18.21 -2.01 -10.25
C GLU A 627 -17.16 -2.85 -11.01
N THR A 628 -17.53 -3.34 -12.19
CA THR A 628 -16.59 -3.83 -13.19
C THR A 628 -15.96 -2.64 -13.90
N PRO A 629 -14.62 -2.55 -14.04
CA PRO A 629 -14.04 -1.55 -14.90
C PRO A 629 -14.30 -1.91 -16.36
N THR A 630 -15.12 -1.11 -17.04
CA THR A 630 -15.28 -1.13 -18.49
C THR A 630 -13.96 -0.67 -19.12
N ILE A 631 -13.22 -1.59 -19.74
CA ILE A 631 -12.05 -1.26 -20.54
C ILE A 631 -12.51 -1.05 -21.98
N MET A 632 -12.31 0.17 -22.49
CA MET A 632 -12.40 0.48 -23.92
C MET A 632 -11.43 -0.42 -24.69
N GLU A 633 -11.98 -1.22 -25.58
CA GLU A 633 -11.28 -2.06 -26.54
C GLU A 633 -10.61 -1.14 -27.58
N SER A 634 -9.27 -1.02 -27.56
CA SER A 634 -8.55 -0.32 -28.61
C SER A 634 -8.40 -1.24 -29.81
N ALA A 635 -9.16 -0.97 -30.86
CA ALA A 635 -8.94 -1.55 -32.18
C ALA A 635 -7.53 -1.17 -32.68
N ALA A 636 -6.68 -2.18 -32.82
CA ALA A 636 -5.40 -2.04 -33.49
C ALA A 636 -5.64 -1.95 -35.01
N ILE A 637 -5.41 -0.77 -35.58
CA ILE A 637 -5.23 -0.60 -37.02
C ILE A 637 -3.78 -0.99 -37.32
N THR A 638 -3.60 -2.17 -37.93
CA THR A 638 -2.37 -2.56 -38.61
C THR A 638 -2.24 -1.79 -39.91
N ASN A 639 -1.09 -1.13 -40.10
CA ASN A 639 -0.47 -0.85 -41.39
C ASN A 639 0.95 -1.42 -41.33
#